data_AF-A0A646HGR9-F1
#
_entry.id   AF-A0A646HGR9-F1
#
_cell.length_a   1.000
_cell.length_b   1.000
_cell.length_c   1.000
_cell.angle_alpha   90.00
_cell.angle_beta   90.00
_cell.angle_gamma   90.00
#
_symmetry.space_group_name_H-M   'P 1'
#
loop_
_entity.id
_entity.type
_entity.pdbx_description
1 polymer ?
#
loop_
_entity_poly.entity_id
_entity_poly.type
_entity_poly.pdbx_seq_one_letter_code
_entity_poly.pdbx_strand_id
1 'polypeptide(L)'
;MKRFLIIGVMAAAFSTHANACVAEYSDHNYYMFSVFNRDQTSPAYLYDIASYWQKYAGNTSSVNLSFYRWNKEDILKVAQSKKDAGMLSYLRNLNAYLDACEKLNPNAWNYASKQERLLIQQSLTRLNNASKIYKGTQLKSQYALLRMRTNMMKGFHQQNITYWNAIASRLPKSPWREAMRNIYARALWKTGRHQQALDIYAEQGDMASIRVLARNYRNLAGIQSTYLKNPNSAMLTYLVQDFVNNCQQTIDSRNQNPIDKEWIEEIGAKVIYQKEALNFITFANKVIAEGKTQNPCLWRSATAMLHYLYGYQQEAWKEISEAVALDGTQRMKDNARAIRLLVSTRNVQVDNDYPQYLVSEFKWLNEMAKGENPRKDDSTNPDNHYVEVKERVAYRALYNRFKTMADKAKKENRQEAGRDYESMATAMYGMMDAYMRTFYKEQQNEEYISRYLYSSEYAIRLDSLSAQQLADYYRFITSPHQDAFEQYVCQSLYRNADFFKDMIGTKYLAEGNFGEAARWQKDVSLDFINNQAISFYAEKRSYAVPYWFNHQKVNDSDMWSIQGSYAHLKENPKWKFCQEMNQLIGQYNVAREGEAREKLAYELGIRYYQASCYGDCWYLTHYGKSVTDSARTGEADFAAIAQKYLKISKQSSNLTLRYHSLYALSSIGIDPWFKISYDANRKEQKLLQPQSAQYQAMMEWSQFSHQHPEIVDQYTTRCDVLKQFEKNL
;
A
#
# COMPACT_ATOMS: atom_id res chain seq x y z
N MET A 1 22.76 32.21 12.34
CA MET A 1 22.59 30.74 12.23
C MET A 1 23.71 29.98 12.98
N LYS A 2 23.70 30.00 14.32
CA LYS A 2 24.58 29.14 15.17
C LYS A 2 23.84 28.48 16.35
N ARG A 3 22.51 28.68 16.47
CA ARG A 3 21.67 28.07 17.52
C ARG A 3 20.79 26.90 17.04
N PHE A 4 20.83 26.56 15.75
CA PHE A 4 20.05 25.45 15.18
C PHE A 4 20.83 24.12 15.07
N LEU A 5 22.13 24.12 15.37
CA LEU A 5 22.97 22.91 15.28
C LEU A 5 23.00 22.07 16.56
N ILE A 6 22.55 22.60 17.70
CA ILE A 6 22.61 21.89 19.00
C ILE A 6 21.33 21.07 19.26
N ILE A 7 20.19 21.44 18.66
CA ILE A 7 18.94 20.69 18.79
C ILE A 7 18.93 19.44 17.90
N GLY A 8 19.63 19.48 16.75
CA GLY A 8 19.75 18.33 15.85
C GLY A 8 20.62 17.19 16.40
N VAL A 9 21.56 17.47 17.29
CA VAL A 9 22.49 16.45 17.82
C VAL A 9 21.93 15.74 19.06
N MET A 10 21.05 16.38 19.85
CA MET A 10 20.37 15.69 20.96
C MET A 10 19.15 14.86 20.53
N ALA A 11 18.53 15.15 19.39
CA ALA A 11 17.49 14.30 18.82
C ALA A 11 18.05 12.97 18.25
N ALA A 12 19.32 12.96 17.83
CA ALA A 12 20.00 11.78 17.29
C ALA A 12 20.50 10.79 18.37
N ALA A 13 20.56 11.19 19.65
CA ALA A 13 21.01 10.32 20.74
C ALA A 13 19.87 9.56 21.44
N PHE A 14 18.61 9.97 21.25
CA PHE A 14 17.42 9.31 21.81
C PHE A 14 16.58 8.55 20.79
N SER A 15 17.07 8.46 19.55
CA SER A 15 16.53 7.59 18.52
C SER A 15 17.52 6.44 18.29
N THR A 16 17.60 5.54 19.27
CA THR A 16 17.92 4.14 18.92
C THR A 16 16.74 3.65 18.11
N HIS A 17 16.86 3.84 16.80
CA HIS A 17 15.83 3.64 15.81
C HIS A 17 15.31 2.20 15.86
N ALA A 18 14.23 1.98 16.59
CA ALA A 18 13.11 1.25 16.02
C ALA A 18 12.70 2.06 14.79
N ASN A 19 13.24 1.69 13.62
CA ASN A 19 12.66 2.08 12.36
C ASN A 19 11.28 1.42 12.33
N ALA A 20 10.27 2.12 12.87
CA ALA A 20 8.90 1.88 12.50
C ALA A 20 8.71 2.35 11.06
N CYS A 21 9.39 1.70 10.13
CA CYS A 21 8.94 1.61 8.75
C CYS A 21 7.79 0.61 8.75
N VAL A 22 6.69 0.94 9.42
CA VAL A 22 5.42 0.31 9.06
C VAL A 22 5.13 0.90 7.71
N ALA A 23 5.28 0.09 6.65
CA ALA A 23 4.74 0.46 5.35
C ALA A 23 3.28 0.84 5.59
N GLU A 24 2.88 2.06 5.24
CA GLU A 24 1.47 2.41 5.18
C GLU A 24 0.85 1.47 4.13
N TYR A 25 0.15 0.43 4.60
CA TYR A 25 -0.52 -0.51 3.73
C TYR A 25 -1.61 0.20 2.94
N SER A 26 -1.83 -0.22 1.70
CA SER A 26 -2.86 0.38 0.84
C SER A 26 -4.22 0.21 1.52
N ASP A 27 -5.04 1.26 1.53
CA ASP A 27 -6.42 1.18 1.98
C ASP A 27 -7.34 0.56 0.90
N HIS A 28 -6.78 0.27 -0.27
CA HIS A 28 -7.43 -0.15 -1.52
C HIS A 28 -8.65 0.70 -1.89
N ASN A 29 -8.66 1.98 -1.51
CA ASN A 29 -9.73 2.91 -1.80
C ASN A 29 -9.61 3.52 -3.21
N TYR A 30 -9.19 2.73 -4.19
CA TYR A 30 -8.98 3.22 -5.55
C TYR A 30 -10.27 3.71 -6.22
N TYR A 31 -10.14 4.71 -7.10
CA TYR A 31 -11.28 5.30 -7.80
C TYR A 31 -11.85 4.37 -8.87
N MET A 32 -13.16 4.14 -8.77
CA MET A 32 -13.87 3.31 -9.74
C MET A 32 -14.22 4.08 -11.02
N PHE A 33 -14.40 5.41 -10.92
CA PHE A 33 -14.84 6.21 -12.05
C PHE A 33 -13.63 6.70 -12.87
N SER A 34 -13.42 6.09 -14.05
CA SER A 34 -12.30 6.39 -14.95
C SER A 34 -12.74 6.40 -16.42
N VAL A 35 -13.23 7.54 -16.87
CA VAL A 35 -13.58 7.82 -18.28
C VAL A 35 -12.44 8.50 -19.05
N PHE A 36 -11.34 8.85 -18.36
CA PHE A 36 -10.04 9.18 -18.92
C PHE A 36 -8.91 8.63 -18.04
N ASN A 37 -7.73 8.37 -18.63
CA ASN A 37 -6.55 7.92 -17.87
C ASN A 37 -6.00 9.10 -17.04
N ARG A 38 -6.14 9.02 -15.72
CA ARG A 38 -5.75 10.10 -14.79
C ARG A 38 -4.23 10.19 -14.59
N ASP A 39 -3.53 9.08 -14.81
CA ASP A 39 -2.07 8.95 -14.64
C ASP A 39 -1.31 9.34 -15.91
N GLN A 40 -2.04 9.45 -17.02
CA GLN A 40 -1.62 10.18 -18.20
C GLN A 40 -1.65 11.69 -17.94
N THR A 41 -0.63 12.17 -17.23
CA THR A 41 -0.42 13.60 -16.96
C THR A 41 0.00 14.40 -18.20
N SER A 42 0.51 13.71 -19.21
CA SER A 42 1.09 14.30 -20.42
C SER A 42 0.29 13.94 -21.68
N PRO A 43 -0.03 14.93 -22.54
CA PRO A 43 -0.68 14.69 -23.82
C PRO A 43 0.05 13.68 -24.70
N ALA A 44 -0.71 12.84 -25.42
CA ALA A 44 -0.16 11.80 -26.31
C ALA A 44 0.84 12.36 -27.35
N TYR A 45 0.59 13.57 -27.87
CA TYR A 45 1.48 14.18 -28.88
C TYR A 45 2.92 14.39 -28.38
N LEU A 46 3.15 14.47 -27.06
CA LEU A 46 4.51 14.61 -26.52
C LEU A 46 5.31 13.31 -26.68
N TYR A 47 4.67 12.16 -26.51
CA TYR A 47 5.28 10.85 -26.78
C TYR A 47 5.55 10.66 -28.27
N ASP A 48 4.66 11.11 -29.14
CA ASP A 48 4.88 11.10 -30.58
C ASP A 48 6.09 11.96 -30.99
N ILE A 49 6.26 13.12 -30.37
CA ILE A 49 7.46 13.97 -30.56
C ILE A 49 8.72 13.26 -30.07
N ALA A 50 8.67 12.63 -28.88
CA ALA A 50 9.80 11.87 -28.36
C ALA A 50 10.18 10.69 -29.27
N SER A 51 9.18 9.95 -29.75
CA SER A 51 9.36 8.84 -30.69
C SER A 51 9.94 9.31 -32.03
N TYR A 52 9.53 10.48 -32.54
CA TYR A 52 10.14 11.08 -33.72
C TYR A 52 11.66 11.28 -33.54
N TRP A 53 12.07 11.84 -32.40
CA TRP A 53 13.50 12.07 -32.13
C TRP A 53 14.28 10.78 -31.95
N GLN A 54 13.69 9.81 -31.28
CA GLN A 54 14.27 8.48 -31.13
C GLN A 54 14.52 7.82 -32.49
N LYS A 55 13.50 7.80 -33.36
CA LYS A 55 13.62 7.26 -34.72
C LYS A 55 14.66 8.01 -35.53
N TYR A 56 14.69 9.34 -35.43
CA TYR A 56 15.69 10.14 -36.13
C TYR A 56 17.13 9.80 -35.70
N ALA A 57 17.34 9.56 -34.40
CA ALA A 57 18.60 9.15 -33.82
C ALA A 57 18.98 7.68 -34.10
N GLY A 58 18.06 6.87 -34.62
CA GLY A 58 18.28 5.43 -34.82
C GLY A 58 18.37 4.63 -33.51
N ASN A 59 17.78 5.15 -32.42
CA ASN A 59 17.83 4.51 -31.11
C ASN A 59 16.64 3.54 -30.94
N THR A 60 16.90 2.33 -30.44
CA THR A 60 15.90 1.25 -30.24
C THR A 60 15.43 1.11 -28.79
N SER A 61 15.82 2.02 -27.89
CA SER A 61 15.40 2.03 -26.48
C SER A 61 13.88 2.20 -26.33
N SER A 62 13.38 2.17 -25.09
CA SER A 62 12.03 2.67 -24.81
C SER A 62 11.93 4.18 -25.06
N VAL A 63 10.74 4.64 -25.46
CA VAL A 63 10.43 6.07 -25.65
C VAL A 63 10.27 6.74 -24.28
N ASN A 64 10.98 7.85 -24.06
CA ASN A 64 10.86 8.69 -22.86
C ASN A 64 10.51 10.13 -23.28
N LEU A 65 9.61 10.83 -22.56
CA LEU A 65 9.26 12.22 -22.85
C LEU A 65 10.46 13.18 -22.85
N SER A 66 11.50 12.87 -22.08
CA SER A 66 12.76 13.61 -22.00
C SER A 66 13.80 13.19 -23.05
N PHE A 67 13.46 12.30 -23.99
CA PHE A 67 14.41 11.69 -24.94
C PHE A 67 15.29 12.72 -25.64
N TYR A 68 14.69 13.77 -26.22
CA TYR A 68 15.48 14.81 -26.91
C TYR A 68 16.47 15.49 -25.96
N ARG A 69 16.05 15.82 -24.73
CA ARG A 69 16.89 16.54 -23.76
C ARG A 69 18.15 15.74 -23.42
N TRP A 70 17.99 14.43 -23.23
CA TRP A 70 19.09 13.54 -22.84
C TRP A 70 19.97 13.11 -24.01
N ASN A 71 19.44 13.14 -25.25
CA ASN A 71 20.15 12.66 -26.44
C ASN A 71 20.44 13.79 -27.45
N LYS A 72 20.41 15.07 -27.04
CA LYS A 72 20.54 16.22 -27.96
C LYS A 72 21.85 16.22 -28.75
N GLU A 73 22.93 15.76 -28.13
CA GLU A 73 24.26 15.69 -28.75
C GLU A 73 24.34 14.57 -29.79
N ASP A 74 23.77 13.41 -29.48
CA ASP A 74 23.76 12.28 -30.41
C ASP A 74 22.84 12.53 -31.60
N ILE A 75 21.68 13.17 -31.38
CA ILE A 75 20.81 13.64 -32.46
C ILE A 75 21.57 14.62 -33.39
N LEU A 76 22.40 15.50 -32.82
CA LEU A 76 23.23 16.43 -33.59
C LEU A 76 24.29 15.68 -34.41
N LYS A 77 25.02 14.73 -33.80
CA LYS A 77 26.00 13.88 -34.49
C LYS A 77 25.35 13.10 -35.64
N VAL A 78 24.16 12.54 -35.42
CA VAL A 78 23.39 11.83 -36.45
C VAL A 78 23.04 12.78 -37.60
N ALA A 79 22.56 14.00 -37.33
CA ALA A 79 22.30 14.98 -38.37
C ALA A 79 23.57 15.38 -39.16
N GLN A 80 24.72 15.48 -38.49
CA GLN A 80 26.02 15.72 -39.14
C GLN A 80 26.42 14.56 -40.05
N SER A 81 26.32 13.32 -39.57
CA SER A 81 26.65 12.11 -40.34
C SER A 81 25.76 11.95 -41.58
N LYS A 82 24.47 12.27 -41.47
CA LYS A 82 23.50 12.27 -42.57
C LYS A 82 23.67 13.45 -43.52
N LYS A 83 24.56 14.41 -43.20
CA LYS A 83 24.73 15.69 -43.93
C LYS A 83 23.40 16.45 -44.09
N ASP A 84 22.49 16.34 -43.12
CA ASP A 84 21.17 16.97 -43.14
C ASP A 84 21.27 18.46 -42.73
N ALA A 85 21.64 19.31 -43.68
CA ALA A 85 21.83 20.75 -43.44
C ALA A 85 20.57 21.44 -42.89
N GLY A 86 19.37 21.00 -43.32
CA GLY A 86 18.10 21.52 -42.85
C GLY A 86 17.87 21.20 -41.37
N MET A 87 18.10 19.94 -40.98
CA MET A 87 17.99 19.52 -39.58
C MET A 87 19.06 20.16 -38.72
N LEU A 88 20.31 20.27 -39.18
CA LEU A 88 21.37 20.95 -38.44
C LEU A 88 21.00 22.41 -38.12
N SER A 89 20.44 23.13 -39.11
CA SER A 89 19.96 24.48 -38.87
C SER A 89 18.79 24.52 -37.88
N TYR A 90 17.87 23.56 -37.94
CA TYR A 90 16.75 23.50 -37.01
C TYR A 90 17.20 23.18 -35.58
N LEU A 91 18.06 22.17 -35.40
CA LEU A 91 18.60 21.76 -34.10
C LEU A 91 19.35 22.90 -33.40
N ARG A 92 20.13 23.70 -34.15
CA ARG A 92 20.76 24.91 -33.61
C ARG A 92 19.73 25.87 -33.02
N ASN A 93 18.63 26.11 -33.73
CA ASN A 93 17.56 27.00 -33.28
C ASN A 93 16.76 26.40 -32.11
N LEU A 94 16.50 25.09 -32.14
CA LEU A 94 15.78 24.38 -31.08
C LEU A 94 16.60 24.36 -29.78
N ASN A 95 17.89 24.04 -29.86
CA ASN A 95 18.78 24.05 -28.68
C ASN A 95 18.89 25.46 -28.09
N ALA A 96 19.09 26.49 -28.92
CA ALA A 96 19.11 27.87 -28.44
C ALA A 96 17.79 28.30 -27.77
N TYR A 97 16.65 27.77 -28.23
CA TYR A 97 15.36 27.98 -27.56
C TYR A 97 15.29 27.25 -26.20
N LEU A 98 15.72 25.99 -26.13
CA LEU A 98 15.71 25.21 -24.89
C LEU A 98 16.65 25.81 -23.83
N ASP A 99 17.84 26.27 -24.23
CA ASP A 99 18.77 26.97 -23.33
C ASP A 99 18.15 28.26 -22.79
N ALA A 100 17.39 29.00 -23.62
CA ALA A 100 16.64 30.17 -23.18
C ALA A 100 15.52 29.80 -22.17
N CYS A 101 14.87 28.66 -22.35
CA CYS A 101 13.87 28.15 -21.40
C CYS A 101 14.48 27.76 -20.06
N GLU A 102 15.61 27.06 -20.06
CA GLU A 102 16.31 26.68 -18.81
C GLU A 102 16.73 27.90 -18.00
N LYS A 103 17.26 28.95 -18.66
CA LYS A 103 17.64 30.21 -18.00
C LYS A 103 16.46 31.04 -17.49
N LEU A 104 15.26 30.85 -18.06
CA LEU A 104 14.04 31.53 -17.61
C LEU A 104 13.23 30.70 -16.60
N ASN A 105 13.71 29.52 -16.21
CA ASN A 105 13.00 28.65 -15.28
C ASN A 105 12.89 29.33 -13.89
N PRO A 106 11.67 29.59 -13.39
CA PRO A 106 11.48 30.22 -12.08
C PRO A 106 11.92 29.34 -10.91
N ASN A 107 12.11 28.03 -11.13
CA ASN A 107 12.56 27.08 -10.11
C ASN A 107 14.08 26.82 -10.16
N ALA A 108 14.83 27.60 -10.94
CA ALA A 108 16.29 27.52 -10.91
C ALA A 108 16.82 28.13 -9.61
N TRP A 109 17.82 27.50 -8.99
CA TRP A 109 18.51 28.02 -7.80
C TRP A 109 19.07 29.43 -8.01
N ASN A 110 19.42 29.78 -9.25
CA ASN A 110 19.91 31.10 -9.64
C ASN A 110 18.95 31.74 -10.65
N TYR A 111 18.36 32.87 -10.30
CA TYR A 111 17.52 33.65 -11.21
C TYR A 111 18.36 34.46 -12.20
N ALA A 112 17.95 34.49 -13.47
CA ALA A 112 18.61 35.31 -14.49
C ALA A 112 18.58 36.80 -14.14
N SER A 113 19.75 37.43 -14.21
CA SER A 113 19.98 38.87 -14.05
C SER A 113 19.24 39.68 -15.13
N LYS A 114 19.12 41.01 -14.92
CA LYS A 114 18.50 41.91 -15.91
C LYS A 114 19.20 41.84 -17.27
N GLN A 115 20.54 41.76 -17.28
CA GLN A 115 21.33 41.67 -18.50
C GLN A 115 21.10 40.34 -19.23
N GLU A 116 21.09 39.22 -18.48
CA GLU A 116 20.79 37.91 -19.06
C GLU A 116 19.38 37.84 -19.64
N ARG A 117 18.39 38.44 -18.96
CA ARG A 117 17.02 38.55 -19.49
C ARG A 117 16.97 39.33 -20.81
N LEU A 118 17.73 40.41 -20.94
CA LEU A 118 17.81 41.18 -22.18
C LEU A 118 18.42 40.34 -23.32
N LEU A 119 19.54 39.65 -23.05
CA LEU A 119 20.18 38.75 -24.02
C LEU A 119 19.24 37.61 -24.45
N ILE A 120 18.48 37.06 -23.50
CA ILE A 120 17.47 36.03 -23.78
C ILE A 120 16.37 36.59 -24.69
N GLN A 121 15.86 37.81 -24.43
CA GLN A 121 14.85 38.45 -25.28
C GLN A 121 15.35 38.73 -26.71
N GLN A 122 16.62 39.13 -26.85
CA GLN A 122 17.26 39.27 -28.17
C GLN A 122 17.37 37.92 -28.87
N SER A 123 17.78 36.86 -28.15
CA SER A 123 17.85 35.50 -28.68
C SER A 123 16.48 35.02 -29.18
N LEU A 124 15.43 35.15 -28.36
CA LEU A 124 14.06 34.77 -28.75
C LEU A 124 13.56 35.55 -29.98
N THR A 125 13.96 36.82 -30.14
CA THR A 125 13.63 37.63 -31.31
C THR A 125 14.33 37.11 -32.58
N ARG A 126 15.63 36.78 -32.50
CA ARG A 126 16.36 36.14 -33.61
C ARG A 126 15.73 34.82 -34.02
N LEU A 127 15.39 33.96 -33.05
CA LEU A 127 14.74 32.66 -33.29
C LEU A 127 13.35 32.82 -33.94
N ASN A 128 12.57 33.81 -33.51
CA ASN A 128 11.28 34.12 -34.11
C ASN A 128 11.43 34.55 -35.58
N ASN A 129 12.42 35.40 -35.88
CA ASN A 129 12.71 35.84 -37.25
C ASN A 129 13.22 34.69 -38.13
N ALA A 130 14.12 33.85 -37.63
CA ALA A 130 14.57 32.66 -38.34
C ALA A 130 13.39 31.74 -38.70
N SER A 131 12.44 31.58 -37.78
CA SER A 131 11.23 30.80 -38.00
C SER A 131 10.26 31.42 -39.02
N LYS A 132 10.24 32.75 -39.18
CA LYS A 132 9.43 33.45 -40.20
C LYS A 132 10.03 33.35 -41.60
N ILE A 133 11.36 33.38 -41.69
CA ILE A 133 12.08 33.41 -42.98
C ILE A 133 12.13 32.01 -43.61
N TYR A 134 12.07 30.93 -42.81
CA TYR A 134 12.07 29.57 -43.34
C TYR A 134 10.93 29.33 -44.35
N LYS A 135 11.28 29.01 -45.61
CA LYS A 135 10.36 28.71 -46.72
C LYS A 135 10.32 27.23 -47.13
N GLY A 136 11.13 26.38 -46.50
CA GLY A 136 11.19 24.96 -46.82
C GLY A 136 9.90 24.20 -46.44
N THR A 137 9.70 23.04 -47.05
CA THR A 137 8.52 22.19 -46.83
C THR A 137 8.75 21.12 -45.77
N GLN A 138 9.97 20.56 -45.70
CA GLN A 138 10.31 19.40 -44.86
C GLN A 138 10.18 19.65 -43.35
N LEU A 139 10.60 20.82 -42.85
CA LEU A 139 10.57 21.17 -41.41
C LEU A 139 9.54 22.26 -41.09
N LYS A 140 8.55 22.45 -41.98
CA LYS A 140 7.58 23.55 -41.90
C LYS A 140 6.81 23.56 -40.57
N SER A 141 6.35 22.39 -40.09
CA SER A 141 5.62 22.28 -38.82
C SER A 141 6.52 22.55 -37.61
N GLN A 142 7.78 22.12 -37.66
CA GLN A 142 8.77 22.29 -36.61
C GLN A 142 9.15 23.78 -36.43
N TYR A 143 9.38 24.49 -37.54
CA TYR A 143 9.63 25.94 -37.50
C TYR A 143 8.37 26.74 -37.13
N ALA A 144 7.18 26.31 -37.58
CA ALA A 144 5.92 26.94 -37.15
C ALA A 144 5.71 26.81 -35.63
N LEU A 145 6.02 25.64 -35.06
CA LEU A 145 5.98 25.43 -33.62
C LEU A 145 7.01 26.31 -32.88
N LEU A 146 8.24 26.41 -33.41
CA LEU A 146 9.28 27.27 -32.83
C LEU A 146 8.85 28.75 -32.83
N ARG A 147 8.17 29.22 -33.89
CA ARG A 147 7.57 30.56 -33.92
C ARG A 147 6.54 30.75 -32.81
N MET A 148 5.62 29.80 -32.62
CA MET A 148 4.60 29.90 -31.57
C MET A 148 5.20 29.83 -30.17
N ARG A 149 6.22 28.99 -29.96
CA ARG A 149 6.98 28.87 -28.71
C ARG A 149 7.71 30.16 -28.35
N THR A 150 8.39 30.79 -29.31
CA THR A 150 9.08 32.08 -29.08
C THR A 150 8.09 33.19 -28.75
N ASN A 151 6.96 33.30 -29.47
CA ASN A 151 5.88 34.22 -29.13
C ASN A 151 5.33 33.96 -27.71
N MET A 152 5.15 32.69 -27.33
CA MET A 152 4.65 32.30 -26.02
C MET A 152 5.56 32.78 -24.89
N MET A 153 6.89 32.59 -25.03
CA MET A 153 7.89 33.03 -24.06
C MET A 153 7.98 34.56 -23.95
N LYS A 154 7.66 35.28 -25.04
CA LYS A 154 7.61 36.74 -25.09
C LYS A 154 6.29 37.34 -24.60
N GLY A 155 5.30 36.52 -24.22
CA GLY A 155 3.97 36.99 -23.83
C GLY A 155 3.09 37.46 -25.00
N PHE A 156 3.47 37.17 -26.26
CA PHE A 156 2.76 37.61 -27.46
C PHE A 156 1.56 36.70 -27.79
N HIS A 157 0.58 36.66 -26.87
CA HIS A 157 -0.59 35.79 -26.97
C HIS A 157 -1.43 36.08 -28.21
N GLN A 158 -1.76 37.35 -28.48
CA GLN A 158 -2.57 37.72 -29.64
C GLN A 158 -1.91 37.32 -30.97
N GLN A 159 -0.58 37.43 -31.06
CA GLN A 159 0.16 36.99 -32.25
C GLN A 159 0.07 35.47 -32.47
N ASN A 160 0.05 34.68 -31.38
CA ASN A 160 -0.17 33.23 -31.48
C ASN A 160 -1.59 32.89 -31.93
N ILE A 161 -2.59 33.62 -31.46
CA ILE A 161 -3.99 33.45 -31.91
C ILE A 161 -4.11 33.75 -33.41
N THR A 162 -3.61 34.91 -33.86
CA THR A 162 -3.64 35.28 -35.29
C THR A 162 -2.89 34.27 -36.14
N TYR A 163 -1.69 33.83 -35.70
CA TYR A 163 -0.89 32.88 -36.45
C TYR A 163 -1.53 31.49 -36.52
N TRP A 164 -2.15 31.03 -35.43
CA TRP A 164 -2.89 29.77 -35.42
C TRP A 164 -4.04 29.79 -36.43
N ASN A 165 -4.91 30.79 -36.34
CA ASN A 165 -6.09 30.91 -37.19
C ASN A 165 -5.73 31.03 -38.68
N ALA A 166 -4.67 31.77 -39.01
CA ALA A 166 -4.30 32.03 -40.39
C ALA A 166 -3.43 30.91 -41.01
N ILE A 167 -2.56 30.27 -40.23
CA ILE A 167 -1.49 29.42 -40.78
C ILE A 167 -1.41 28.07 -40.07
N ALA A 168 -1.20 28.05 -38.74
CA ALA A 168 -0.81 26.80 -38.07
C ALA A 168 -1.93 25.73 -38.05
N SER A 169 -3.20 26.15 -37.98
CA SER A 169 -4.36 25.24 -38.01
C SER A 169 -4.50 24.49 -39.34
N ARG A 170 -3.98 25.06 -40.44
CA ARG A 170 -4.03 24.51 -41.80
C ARG A 170 -2.86 23.58 -42.12
N LEU A 171 -1.92 23.39 -41.19
CA LEU A 171 -0.83 22.45 -41.37
C LEU A 171 -1.33 21.00 -41.30
N PRO A 172 -0.64 20.05 -41.96
CA PRO A 172 -0.97 18.62 -41.86
C PRO A 172 -1.03 18.16 -40.40
N LYS A 173 -1.95 17.23 -40.12
CA LYS A 173 -2.07 16.60 -38.80
C LYS A 173 -0.73 15.95 -38.46
N SER A 174 -0.13 16.40 -37.35
CA SER A 174 1.19 15.98 -36.89
C SER A 174 1.31 16.31 -35.40
N PRO A 175 2.18 15.63 -34.65
CA PRO A 175 2.33 15.90 -33.23
C PRO A 175 2.87 17.32 -32.95
N TRP A 176 3.57 17.92 -33.93
CA TRP A 176 3.97 19.33 -33.91
C TRP A 176 2.77 20.29 -34.00
N ARG A 177 1.76 19.96 -34.80
CA ARG A 177 0.52 20.74 -34.89
C ARG A 177 -0.28 20.66 -33.59
N GLU A 178 -0.31 19.51 -32.94
CA GLU A 178 -0.95 19.37 -31.64
C GLU A 178 -0.21 20.17 -30.55
N ALA A 179 1.12 20.16 -30.54
CA ALA A 179 1.90 21.05 -29.67
C ALA A 179 1.62 22.54 -29.94
N MET A 180 1.40 22.94 -31.20
CA MET A 180 0.98 24.31 -31.54
C MET A 180 -0.43 24.62 -31.05
N ARG A 181 -1.36 23.66 -31.15
CA ARG A 181 -2.74 23.77 -30.67
C ARG A 181 -2.78 23.96 -29.14
N ASN A 182 -1.91 23.30 -28.41
CA ASN A 182 -1.73 23.49 -26.96
C ASN A 182 -1.27 24.92 -26.62
N ILE A 183 -0.28 25.45 -27.36
CA ILE A 183 0.17 26.85 -27.20
C ILE A 183 -0.95 27.84 -27.57
N TYR A 184 -1.77 27.51 -28.56
CA TYR A 184 -2.95 28.28 -28.91
C TYR A 184 -3.98 28.29 -27.78
N ALA A 185 -4.27 27.15 -27.14
CA ALA A 185 -5.12 27.08 -25.95
C ALA A 185 -4.59 27.97 -24.82
N ARG A 186 -3.27 27.96 -24.57
CA ARG A 186 -2.65 28.89 -23.61
C ARG A 186 -2.88 30.35 -23.98
N ALA A 187 -2.77 30.71 -25.25
CA ALA A 187 -3.01 32.07 -25.72
C ALA A 187 -4.50 32.48 -25.59
N LEU A 188 -5.43 31.57 -25.87
CA LEU A 188 -6.86 31.76 -25.60
C LEU A 188 -7.11 32.02 -24.12
N TRP A 189 -6.52 31.20 -23.25
CA TRP A 189 -6.62 31.36 -21.81
C TRP A 189 -6.13 32.74 -21.35
N LYS A 190 -4.92 33.13 -21.77
CA LYS A 190 -4.32 34.41 -21.40
C LYS A 190 -5.04 35.64 -21.99
N THR A 191 -5.98 35.43 -22.91
CA THR A 191 -6.81 36.49 -23.50
C THR A 191 -8.28 36.41 -23.06
N GLY A 192 -8.59 35.66 -22.00
CA GLY A 192 -9.94 35.59 -21.42
C GLY A 192 -10.89 34.57 -22.06
N ARG A 193 -10.46 33.85 -23.10
CA ARG A 193 -11.25 32.80 -23.76
C ARG A 193 -11.06 31.45 -23.05
N HIS A 194 -11.40 31.42 -21.77
CA HIS A 194 -11.12 30.29 -20.87
C HIS A 194 -11.78 28.98 -21.31
N GLN A 195 -13.07 29.02 -21.70
CA GLN A 195 -13.80 27.80 -22.06
C GLN A 195 -13.18 27.09 -23.29
N GLN A 196 -12.92 27.85 -24.36
CA GLN A 196 -12.30 27.31 -25.57
C GLN A 196 -10.90 26.74 -25.30
N ALA A 197 -10.13 27.39 -24.41
CA ALA A 197 -8.83 26.87 -24.00
C ALA A 197 -8.95 25.53 -23.25
N LEU A 198 -9.88 25.46 -22.30
CA LEU A 198 -10.14 24.25 -21.51
C LEU A 198 -10.62 23.09 -22.37
N ASP A 199 -11.53 23.33 -23.32
CA ASP A 199 -11.99 22.31 -24.27
C ASP A 199 -10.81 21.74 -25.09
N ILE A 200 -9.90 22.59 -25.58
CA ILE A 200 -8.71 22.11 -26.30
C ILE A 200 -7.81 21.29 -25.40
N TYR A 201 -7.54 21.71 -24.16
CA TYR A 201 -6.72 20.92 -23.24
C TYR A 201 -7.36 19.56 -22.95
N ALA A 202 -8.68 19.51 -22.76
CA ALA A 202 -9.43 18.27 -22.56
C ALA A 202 -9.36 17.34 -23.77
N GLU A 203 -9.57 17.86 -24.98
CA GLU A 203 -9.44 17.08 -26.22
C GLU A 203 -8.02 16.53 -26.43
N GLN A 204 -7.00 17.24 -25.94
CA GLN A 204 -5.60 16.81 -26.06
C GLN A 204 -5.13 15.89 -24.92
N GLY A 205 -5.97 15.64 -23.91
CA GLY A 205 -5.58 14.88 -22.74
C GLY A 205 -4.57 15.60 -21.84
N ASP A 206 -4.52 16.93 -21.84
CA ASP A 206 -3.59 17.73 -21.01
C ASP A 206 -4.13 17.89 -19.57
N MET A 207 -4.13 16.77 -18.83
CA MET A 207 -4.71 16.71 -17.49
C MET A 207 -3.98 17.61 -16.49
N ALA A 208 -2.67 17.80 -16.66
CA ALA A 208 -1.89 18.73 -15.84
C ALA A 208 -2.41 20.17 -15.97
N SER A 209 -2.68 20.63 -17.20
CA SER A 209 -3.25 21.97 -17.43
C SER A 209 -4.69 22.07 -16.90
N ILE A 210 -5.53 21.07 -17.16
CA ILE A 210 -6.94 21.09 -16.77
C ILE A 210 -7.08 21.13 -15.24
N ARG A 211 -6.32 20.32 -14.50
CA ARG A 211 -6.36 20.24 -13.04
C ARG A 211 -6.18 21.62 -12.38
N VAL A 212 -5.26 22.42 -12.92
CA VAL A 212 -4.97 23.77 -12.41
C VAL A 212 -6.00 24.79 -12.90
N LEU A 213 -6.28 24.80 -14.21
CA LEU A 213 -7.06 25.87 -14.84
C LEU A 213 -8.57 25.72 -14.62
N ALA A 214 -9.07 24.48 -14.47
CA ALA A 214 -10.48 24.19 -14.28
C ALA A 214 -10.92 24.22 -12.80
N ARG A 215 -10.06 24.62 -11.85
CA ARG A 215 -10.32 24.57 -10.40
C ARG A 215 -11.68 25.13 -9.95
N ASN A 216 -12.13 26.20 -10.60
CA ASN A 216 -13.39 26.90 -10.32
C ASN A 216 -14.62 26.25 -10.96
N TYR A 217 -14.42 25.28 -11.87
CA TYR A 217 -15.47 24.53 -12.57
C TYR A 217 -15.72 23.13 -11.97
N ARG A 218 -14.80 22.66 -11.10
CA ARG A 218 -14.84 21.36 -10.40
C ARG A 218 -15.90 21.33 -9.28
N ASN A 219 -17.13 21.73 -9.58
CA ASN A 219 -18.31 21.67 -8.71
C ASN A 219 -19.58 21.57 -9.58
N LEU A 220 -20.74 21.31 -8.96
CA LEU A 220 -21.98 21.14 -9.72
C LEU A 220 -22.33 22.36 -10.60
N ALA A 221 -22.16 23.58 -10.10
CA ALA A 221 -22.46 24.80 -10.86
C ALA A 221 -21.56 24.94 -12.11
N GLY A 222 -20.28 24.61 -11.98
CA GLY A 222 -19.33 24.61 -13.08
C GLY A 222 -19.70 23.58 -14.16
N ILE A 223 -20.08 22.37 -13.75
CA ILE A 223 -20.56 21.31 -14.64
C ILE A 223 -21.82 21.76 -15.38
N GLN A 224 -22.82 22.28 -14.66
CA GLN A 224 -24.06 22.80 -15.25
C GLN A 224 -23.79 23.91 -16.27
N SER A 225 -22.93 24.87 -15.91
CA SER A 225 -22.59 25.99 -16.79
C SER A 225 -21.87 25.54 -18.07
N THR A 226 -21.05 24.49 -17.98
CA THR A 226 -20.31 23.92 -19.11
C THR A 226 -21.28 23.21 -20.04
N TYR A 227 -22.17 22.37 -19.49
CA TYR A 227 -23.19 21.64 -20.26
C TYR A 227 -24.16 22.59 -20.98
N LEU A 228 -24.65 23.63 -20.28
CA LEU A 228 -25.60 24.60 -20.86
C LEU A 228 -25.02 25.35 -22.07
N LYS A 229 -23.70 25.59 -22.07
CA LYS A 229 -23.01 26.24 -23.20
C LYS A 229 -22.73 25.28 -24.34
N ASN A 230 -22.31 24.05 -24.01
CA ASN A 230 -22.04 23.00 -24.99
C ASN A 230 -22.27 21.62 -24.33
N PRO A 231 -23.40 20.95 -24.65
CA PRO A 231 -23.73 19.62 -24.12
C PRO A 231 -22.71 18.52 -24.43
N ASN A 232 -21.80 18.78 -25.37
CA ASN A 232 -20.77 17.86 -25.86
C ASN A 232 -19.36 18.44 -25.67
N SER A 233 -19.18 19.37 -24.73
CA SER A 233 -17.85 19.89 -24.36
C SER A 233 -16.95 18.76 -23.85
N ALA A 234 -15.72 18.70 -24.36
CA ALA A 234 -14.72 17.72 -23.93
C ALA A 234 -14.37 17.85 -22.43
N MET A 235 -14.57 19.03 -21.85
CA MET A 235 -14.40 19.27 -20.41
C MET A 235 -15.37 18.48 -19.54
N LEU A 236 -16.55 18.12 -20.05
CA LEU A 236 -17.55 17.40 -19.25
C LEU A 236 -17.03 16.04 -18.79
N THR A 237 -16.24 15.35 -19.62
CA THR A 237 -15.59 14.08 -19.24
C THR A 237 -14.70 14.26 -18.01
N TYR A 238 -13.86 15.32 -18.00
CA TYR A 238 -13.00 15.63 -16.86
C TYR A 238 -13.82 16.00 -15.61
N LEU A 239 -14.76 16.94 -15.76
CA LEU A 239 -15.49 17.50 -14.63
C LEU A 239 -16.40 16.46 -13.96
N VAL A 240 -17.05 15.60 -14.74
CA VAL A 240 -17.91 14.53 -14.20
C VAL A 240 -17.08 13.49 -13.45
N GLN A 241 -15.96 13.02 -14.03
CA GLN A 241 -15.07 12.08 -13.34
C GLN A 241 -14.50 12.68 -12.05
N ASP A 242 -13.99 13.90 -12.11
CA ASP A 242 -13.45 14.59 -10.94
C ASP A 242 -14.52 14.74 -9.85
N PHE A 243 -15.76 15.09 -10.21
CA PHE A 243 -16.86 15.20 -9.26
C PHE A 243 -17.21 13.86 -8.60
N VAL A 244 -17.36 12.79 -9.38
CA VAL A 244 -17.70 11.46 -8.85
C VAL A 244 -16.57 10.90 -7.98
N ASN A 245 -15.31 11.06 -8.39
CA ASN A 245 -14.16 10.62 -7.60
C ASN A 245 -14.01 11.44 -6.31
N ASN A 246 -14.30 12.74 -6.32
CA ASN A 246 -14.35 13.55 -5.09
C ASN A 246 -15.49 13.10 -4.15
N CYS A 247 -16.65 12.69 -4.68
CA CYS A 247 -17.69 12.07 -3.87
C CYS A 247 -17.19 10.76 -3.23
N GLN A 248 -16.53 9.90 -4.01
CA GLN A 248 -15.95 8.65 -3.51
C GLN A 248 -14.90 8.91 -2.44
N GLN A 249 -13.94 9.82 -2.68
CA GLN A 249 -12.91 10.21 -1.72
C GLN A 249 -13.53 10.71 -0.40
N THR A 250 -14.59 11.51 -0.50
CA THR A 250 -15.29 12.02 0.69
C THR A 250 -15.92 10.90 1.51
N ILE A 251 -16.38 9.82 0.88
CA ILE A 251 -16.91 8.64 1.58
C ILE A 251 -15.79 7.79 2.17
N ASP A 252 -14.73 7.55 1.40
CA ASP A 252 -13.62 6.68 1.80
C ASP A 252 -12.83 7.28 2.98
N SER A 253 -12.72 8.61 3.07
CA SER A 253 -12.11 9.32 4.20
C SER A 253 -12.97 9.40 5.48
N ARG A 254 -14.20 8.87 5.50
CA ARG A 254 -15.08 8.92 6.71
C ARG A 254 -14.62 8.06 7.88
N ASN A 255 -13.70 7.13 7.65
CA ASN A 255 -13.17 6.26 8.72
C ASN A 255 -12.26 7.03 9.70
N GLN A 256 -11.85 8.25 9.34
CA GLN A 256 -11.22 9.21 10.24
C GLN A 256 -12.31 10.18 10.71
N ASN A 257 -12.63 10.21 12.00
CA ASN A 257 -13.60 11.15 12.57
C ASN A 257 -12.86 12.14 13.51
N PRO A 258 -12.81 13.45 13.19
CA PRO A 258 -13.44 14.12 12.04
C PRO A 258 -12.77 13.79 10.69
N ILE A 259 -13.52 13.93 9.59
CA ILE A 259 -12.98 13.81 8.22
C ILE A 259 -11.75 14.71 8.10
N ASP A 260 -10.63 14.15 7.67
CA ASP A 260 -9.41 14.90 7.42
C ASP A 260 -9.55 15.73 6.13
N LYS A 261 -10.08 16.95 6.30
CA LYS A 261 -10.24 17.90 5.20
C LYS A 261 -8.89 18.40 4.69
N GLU A 262 -7.90 18.49 5.56
CA GLU A 262 -6.57 18.98 5.22
C GLU A 262 -5.90 18.01 4.26
N TRP A 263 -5.94 16.71 4.57
CA TRP A 263 -5.48 15.65 3.68
C TRP A 263 -6.19 15.64 2.31
N ILE A 264 -7.53 15.75 2.30
CA ILE A 264 -8.32 15.77 1.06
C ILE A 264 -7.91 16.96 0.17
N GLU A 265 -7.65 18.12 0.76
CA GLU A 265 -7.19 19.30 0.03
C GLU A 265 -5.73 19.17 -0.43
N GLU A 266 -4.86 18.55 0.36
CA GLU A 266 -3.45 18.29 0.03
C GLU A 266 -3.30 17.42 -1.23
N ILE A 267 -4.11 16.37 -1.35
CA ILE A 267 -4.14 15.51 -2.55
C ILE A 267 -4.87 16.16 -3.75
N GLY A 268 -5.34 17.40 -3.59
CA GLY A 268 -6.02 18.17 -4.63
C GLY A 268 -7.46 17.73 -4.92
N ALA A 269 -8.07 16.96 -4.03
CA ALA A 269 -9.47 16.57 -4.05
C ALA A 269 -10.37 17.63 -3.38
N LYS A 270 -11.68 17.40 -3.37
CA LYS A 270 -12.67 18.27 -2.71
C LYS A 270 -13.67 17.45 -1.92
N VAL A 271 -14.05 17.95 -0.75
CA VAL A 271 -15.15 17.37 0.02
C VAL A 271 -16.48 17.65 -0.66
N ILE A 272 -17.20 16.61 -1.05
CA ILE A 272 -18.54 16.70 -1.64
C ILE A 272 -19.56 15.99 -0.72
N TYR A 273 -20.48 16.77 -0.18
CA TYR A 273 -21.52 16.25 0.71
C TYR A 273 -22.67 15.62 -0.06
N GLN A 274 -23.39 14.70 0.60
CA GLN A 274 -24.50 13.94 0.02
C GLN A 274 -25.54 14.81 -0.69
N LYS A 275 -25.90 15.98 -0.12
CA LYS A 275 -26.85 16.90 -0.75
C LYS A 275 -26.39 17.37 -2.13
N GLU A 276 -25.11 17.70 -2.30
CA GLU A 276 -24.56 18.13 -3.59
C GLU A 276 -24.53 16.95 -4.58
N ALA A 277 -24.16 15.76 -4.13
CA ALA A 277 -24.18 14.56 -4.97
C ALA A 277 -25.59 14.20 -5.45
N LEU A 278 -26.62 14.25 -4.59
CA LEU A 278 -28.01 14.02 -4.99
C LEU A 278 -28.53 15.10 -5.98
N ASN A 279 -28.09 16.35 -5.82
CA ASN A 279 -28.39 17.41 -6.78
C ASN A 279 -27.72 17.15 -8.14
N PHE A 280 -26.50 16.62 -8.14
CA PHE A 280 -25.84 16.18 -9.36
C PHE A 280 -26.61 15.06 -10.04
N ILE A 281 -27.10 14.05 -9.29
CA ILE A 281 -27.91 12.96 -9.85
C ILE A 281 -29.17 13.51 -10.54
N THR A 282 -29.90 14.42 -9.88
CA THR A 282 -31.08 15.08 -10.48
C THR A 282 -30.71 15.78 -11.79
N PHE A 283 -29.59 16.51 -11.81
CA PHE A 283 -29.11 17.17 -13.01
C PHE A 283 -28.70 16.18 -14.12
N ALA A 284 -27.96 15.13 -13.80
CA ALA A 284 -27.53 14.11 -14.76
C ALA A 284 -28.72 13.38 -15.38
N ASN A 285 -29.76 13.06 -14.59
CA ASN A 285 -31.02 12.51 -15.09
C ASN A 285 -31.70 13.43 -16.11
N LYS A 286 -31.71 14.75 -15.85
CA LYS A 286 -32.21 15.74 -16.80
C LYS A 286 -31.37 15.77 -18.08
N VAL A 287 -30.04 15.74 -17.98
CA VAL A 287 -29.13 15.70 -19.14
C VAL A 287 -29.46 14.51 -20.05
N ILE A 288 -29.66 13.32 -19.47
CA ILE A 288 -30.00 12.11 -20.22
C ILE A 288 -31.38 12.25 -20.88
N ALA A 289 -32.39 12.70 -20.12
CA ALA A 289 -33.76 12.85 -20.63
C ALA A 289 -33.88 13.88 -21.77
N GLU A 290 -33.04 14.92 -21.79
CA GLU A 290 -33.03 15.92 -22.85
C GLU A 290 -32.46 15.41 -24.20
N GLY A 291 -31.69 14.31 -24.19
CA GLY A 291 -31.13 13.72 -25.42
C GLY A 291 -30.10 14.58 -26.18
N LYS A 292 -29.58 15.67 -25.59
CA LYS A 292 -28.65 16.60 -26.26
C LYS A 292 -27.18 16.16 -26.19
N THR A 293 -26.84 15.28 -25.25
CA THR A 293 -25.49 14.76 -25.09
C THR A 293 -25.26 13.55 -26.00
N GLN A 294 -24.08 13.46 -26.61
CA GLN A 294 -23.61 12.32 -27.40
C GLN A 294 -23.06 11.19 -26.52
N ASN A 295 -22.85 11.44 -25.23
CA ASN A 295 -22.28 10.47 -24.30
C ASN A 295 -23.20 10.22 -23.10
N PRO A 296 -24.45 9.76 -23.29
CA PRO A 296 -25.35 9.45 -22.17
C PRO A 296 -24.80 8.39 -21.21
N CYS A 297 -23.92 7.49 -21.67
CA CYS A 297 -23.21 6.51 -20.83
C CYS A 297 -22.39 7.17 -19.70
N LEU A 298 -21.75 8.31 -19.95
CA LEU A 298 -20.98 9.06 -18.94
C LEU A 298 -21.87 9.46 -17.75
N TRP A 299 -23.03 10.04 -18.05
CA TRP A 299 -23.94 10.56 -17.04
C TRP A 299 -24.64 9.44 -16.28
N ARG A 300 -25.10 8.40 -16.99
CA ARG A 300 -25.82 7.28 -16.38
C ARG A 300 -24.90 6.42 -15.50
N SER A 301 -23.65 6.20 -15.90
CA SER A 301 -22.67 5.53 -15.03
C SER A 301 -22.32 6.37 -13.81
N ALA A 302 -22.29 7.71 -13.93
CA ALA A 302 -22.04 8.61 -12.81
C ALA A 302 -23.18 8.56 -11.77
N THR A 303 -24.45 8.57 -12.21
CA THR A 303 -25.58 8.44 -11.27
C THR A 303 -25.53 7.10 -10.56
N ALA A 304 -25.24 6.01 -11.28
CA ALA A 304 -25.19 4.67 -10.70
C ALA A 304 -24.09 4.55 -9.62
N MET A 305 -22.90 5.09 -9.90
CA MET A 305 -21.80 5.10 -8.93
C MET A 305 -22.14 5.91 -7.68
N LEU A 306 -22.78 7.08 -7.84
CA LEU A 306 -23.20 7.89 -6.70
C LEU A 306 -24.28 7.18 -5.88
N HIS A 307 -25.30 6.60 -6.52
CA HIS A 307 -26.30 5.79 -5.82
C HIS A 307 -25.67 4.62 -5.05
N TYR A 308 -24.69 3.94 -5.64
CA TYR A 308 -23.94 2.88 -4.95
C TYR A 308 -23.22 3.38 -3.69
N LEU A 309 -22.51 4.52 -3.80
CA LEU A 309 -21.75 5.12 -2.70
C LEU A 309 -22.64 5.52 -1.52
N TYR A 310 -23.86 5.99 -1.78
CA TYR A 310 -24.81 6.41 -0.74
C TYR A 310 -25.79 5.31 -0.31
N GLY A 311 -25.62 4.07 -0.77
CA GLY A 311 -26.40 2.93 -0.28
C GLY A 311 -27.68 2.62 -1.06
N TYR A 312 -28.00 3.35 -2.13
CA TYR A 312 -29.18 3.15 -2.99
C TYR A 312 -28.93 2.01 -4.00
N GLN A 313 -28.91 0.76 -3.52
CA GLN A 313 -28.43 -0.38 -4.30
C GLN A 313 -29.34 -0.76 -5.48
N GLN A 314 -30.66 -0.63 -5.34
CA GLN A 314 -31.61 -0.98 -6.41
C GLN A 314 -31.50 0.02 -7.57
N GLU A 315 -31.40 1.30 -7.24
CA GLU A 315 -31.20 2.39 -8.20
C GLU A 315 -29.84 2.25 -8.89
N ALA A 316 -28.77 1.99 -8.13
CA ALA A 316 -27.45 1.77 -8.69
C ALA A 316 -27.43 0.60 -9.69
N TRP A 317 -28.07 -0.52 -9.35
CA TRP A 317 -28.13 -1.69 -10.23
C TRP A 317 -28.92 -1.42 -11.52
N LYS A 318 -30.10 -0.79 -11.39
CA LYS A 318 -30.92 -0.39 -12.54
C LYS A 318 -30.13 0.54 -13.46
N GLU A 319 -29.59 1.61 -12.91
CA GLU A 319 -28.91 2.65 -13.69
C GLU A 319 -27.64 2.12 -14.36
N ILE A 320 -26.84 1.28 -13.69
CA ILE A 320 -25.63 0.76 -14.33
C ILE A 320 -25.94 -0.27 -15.41
N SER A 321 -27.03 -1.03 -15.25
CA SER A 321 -27.51 -1.96 -16.29
C SER A 321 -28.00 -1.21 -17.52
N GLU A 322 -28.59 -0.02 -17.36
CA GLU A 322 -28.87 0.90 -18.46
C GLU A 322 -27.58 1.47 -19.07
N ALA A 323 -26.63 1.92 -18.22
CA ALA A 323 -25.42 2.63 -18.64
C ALA A 323 -24.58 1.87 -19.68
N VAL A 324 -24.44 0.55 -19.50
CA VAL A 324 -23.62 -0.32 -20.36
C VAL A 324 -24.14 -0.42 -21.80
N ALA A 325 -25.43 -0.13 -22.03
CA ALA A 325 -26.06 -0.15 -23.34
C ALA A 325 -26.12 1.23 -24.02
N LEU A 326 -25.85 2.31 -23.29
CA LEU A 326 -25.94 3.68 -23.80
C LEU A 326 -24.73 4.09 -24.65
N ASP A 327 -24.96 5.09 -25.51
CA ASP A 327 -23.90 5.67 -26.34
C ASP A 327 -22.81 6.35 -25.51
N GLY A 328 -21.57 6.16 -25.94
CA GLY A 328 -20.37 6.68 -25.30
C GLY A 328 -19.10 6.09 -25.92
N THR A 329 -17.96 6.65 -25.54
CA THR A 329 -16.64 6.13 -25.94
C THR A 329 -16.39 4.73 -25.35
N GLN A 330 -15.45 3.97 -25.93
CA GLN A 330 -15.09 2.66 -25.38
C GLN A 330 -14.67 2.74 -23.92
N ARG A 331 -13.87 3.75 -23.54
CA ARG A 331 -13.45 3.97 -22.16
C ARG A 331 -14.63 4.21 -21.21
N MET A 332 -15.66 4.92 -21.66
CA MET A 332 -16.89 5.12 -20.86
C MET A 332 -17.66 3.82 -20.66
N LYS A 333 -17.72 2.96 -21.69
CA LYS A 333 -18.35 1.65 -21.60
C LYS A 333 -17.58 0.70 -20.67
N ASP A 334 -16.25 0.71 -20.76
CA ASP A 334 -15.39 -0.05 -19.86
C ASP A 334 -15.53 0.42 -18.40
N ASN A 335 -15.59 1.73 -18.18
CA ASN A 335 -15.90 2.32 -16.88
C ASN A 335 -17.27 1.87 -16.34
N ALA A 336 -18.32 1.92 -17.18
CA ALA A 336 -19.64 1.45 -16.79
C ALA A 336 -19.64 -0.05 -16.42
N ARG A 337 -18.88 -0.87 -17.16
CA ARG A 337 -18.69 -2.29 -16.86
C ARG A 337 -17.97 -2.51 -15.52
N ALA A 338 -16.88 -1.77 -15.25
CA ALA A 338 -16.17 -1.82 -13.97
C ALA A 338 -17.07 -1.44 -12.78
N ILE A 339 -17.87 -0.38 -12.92
CA ILE A 339 -18.85 0.02 -11.90
C ILE A 339 -19.93 -1.05 -11.75
N ARG A 340 -20.39 -1.67 -12.85
CA ARG A 340 -21.40 -2.74 -12.80
C ARG A 340 -20.91 -3.95 -12.01
N LEU A 341 -19.65 -4.35 -12.18
CA LEU A 341 -19.00 -5.37 -11.36
C LEU A 341 -19.07 -5.00 -9.88
N LEU A 342 -18.66 -3.78 -9.51
CA LEU A 342 -18.71 -3.34 -8.11
C LEU A 342 -20.14 -3.32 -7.55
N VAL A 343 -21.10 -2.74 -8.27
CA VAL A 343 -22.50 -2.69 -7.83
C VAL A 343 -23.07 -4.09 -7.63
N SER A 344 -22.68 -5.04 -8.51
CA SER A 344 -23.15 -6.42 -8.41
C SER A 344 -22.79 -7.09 -7.08
N THR A 345 -21.67 -6.71 -6.45
CA THR A 345 -21.24 -7.35 -5.19
C THR A 345 -22.15 -7.02 -4.01
N ARG A 346 -23.01 -6.00 -4.13
CA ARG A 346 -24.03 -5.65 -3.12
C ARG A 346 -25.44 -6.04 -3.54
N ASN A 347 -25.61 -6.60 -4.74
CA ASN A 347 -26.92 -7.05 -5.18
C ASN A 347 -27.35 -8.30 -4.38
N VAL A 348 -28.60 -8.25 -3.90
CA VAL A 348 -29.23 -9.29 -3.07
C VAL A 348 -29.81 -10.41 -3.93
N GLN A 349 -30.13 -10.13 -5.21
CA GLN A 349 -30.56 -11.13 -6.17
C GLN A 349 -29.36 -11.62 -6.97
N VAL A 350 -28.98 -12.85 -6.67
CA VAL A 350 -27.84 -13.55 -7.26
C VAL A 350 -28.45 -14.73 -7.97
N ASP A 351 -28.47 -14.69 -9.29
CA ASP A 351 -28.87 -15.85 -10.07
C ASP A 351 -27.79 -16.94 -9.96
N ASN A 352 -28.15 -18.16 -10.36
CA ASN A 352 -27.21 -19.29 -10.40
C ASN A 352 -26.01 -19.02 -11.33
N ASP A 353 -26.11 -18.03 -12.21
CA ASP A 353 -25.08 -17.66 -13.19
C ASP A 353 -24.07 -16.64 -12.64
N TYR A 354 -24.30 -16.05 -11.46
CA TYR A 354 -23.44 -15.01 -10.91
C TYR A 354 -21.98 -15.41 -10.70
N PRO A 355 -21.65 -16.63 -10.23
CA PRO A 355 -20.26 -17.07 -10.17
C PRO A 355 -19.57 -17.02 -11.54
N GLN A 356 -20.27 -17.46 -12.59
CA GLN A 356 -19.75 -17.41 -13.96
C GLN A 356 -19.59 -15.97 -14.45
N TYR A 357 -20.51 -15.07 -14.08
CA TYR A 357 -20.38 -13.64 -14.33
C TYR A 357 -19.11 -13.09 -13.68
N LEU A 358 -18.86 -13.34 -12.39
CA LEU A 358 -17.63 -12.89 -11.71
C LEU A 358 -16.37 -13.40 -12.41
N VAL A 359 -16.32 -14.68 -12.79
CA VAL A 359 -15.20 -15.22 -13.56
C VAL A 359 -14.97 -14.44 -14.85
N SER A 360 -16.05 -14.12 -15.59
CA SER A 360 -15.95 -13.37 -16.85
C SER A 360 -15.43 -11.95 -16.65
N GLU A 361 -15.86 -11.26 -15.59
CA GLU A 361 -15.43 -9.90 -15.28
C GLU A 361 -13.98 -9.84 -14.81
N PHE A 362 -13.54 -10.78 -13.96
CA PHE A 362 -12.14 -10.85 -13.53
C PHE A 362 -11.19 -11.22 -14.67
N LYS A 363 -11.62 -12.10 -15.61
CA LYS A 363 -10.86 -12.37 -16.83
C LYS A 363 -10.77 -11.12 -17.72
N TRP A 364 -11.87 -10.40 -17.89
CA TRP A 364 -11.87 -9.14 -18.64
C TRP A 364 -10.92 -8.10 -18.02
N LEU A 365 -10.95 -7.90 -16.70
CA LEU A 365 -10.02 -6.99 -16.01
C LEU A 365 -8.55 -7.37 -16.25
N ASN A 366 -8.22 -8.67 -16.21
CA ASN A 366 -6.86 -9.13 -16.50
C ASN A 366 -6.43 -8.80 -17.95
N GLU A 367 -7.32 -8.96 -18.93
CA GLU A 367 -7.02 -8.63 -20.33
C GLU A 367 -6.87 -7.12 -20.54
N MET A 368 -7.72 -6.31 -19.91
CA MET A 368 -7.61 -4.84 -19.96
C MET A 368 -6.32 -4.34 -19.32
N ALA A 369 -5.92 -4.94 -18.18
CA ALA A 369 -4.68 -4.60 -17.50
C ALA A 369 -3.43 -4.89 -18.36
N LYS A 370 -3.43 -5.97 -19.16
CA LYS A 370 -2.36 -6.26 -20.14
C LYS A 370 -2.30 -5.22 -21.26
N GLY A 371 -3.45 -4.72 -21.70
CA GLY A 371 -3.57 -3.74 -22.78
C GLY A 371 -3.14 -2.32 -22.39
N GLU A 372 -3.37 -1.93 -21.13
CA GLU A 372 -2.84 -0.70 -20.55
C GLU A 372 -1.37 -0.90 -20.16
N ASN A 373 -0.48 -0.79 -21.15
CA ASN A 373 0.98 -0.92 -21.02
C ASN A 373 1.48 -0.10 -19.80
N PRO A 374 1.78 -0.74 -18.65
CA PRO A 374 2.22 0.00 -17.47
C PRO A 374 3.56 0.66 -17.78
N ARG A 375 3.83 1.82 -17.18
CA ARG A 375 5.19 2.36 -17.20
C ARG A 375 6.12 1.28 -16.67
N LYS A 376 7.04 0.81 -17.52
CA LYS A 376 8.03 -0.22 -17.16
C LYS A 376 9.13 0.32 -16.23
N ASP A 377 9.01 1.54 -15.70
CA ASP A 377 10.13 2.22 -15.01
C ASP A 377 9.98 2.37 -13.50
N ASP A 378 8.89 1.94 -12.86
CA ASP A 378 8.77 2.00 -11.40
C ASP A 378 8.60 0.62 -10.76
N SER A 379 9.36 0.42 -9.69
CA SER A 379 9.36 -0.74 -8.78
C SER A 379 8.15 -0.78 -7.85
N THR A 380 7.03 -0.18 -8.24
CA THR A 380 5.79 -0.08 -7.47
C THR A 380 4.63 -0.62 -8.29
N ASN A 381 3.54 -0.99 -7.60
CA ASN A 381 2.31 -1.55 -8.18
C ASN A 381 1.96 -0.83 -9.51
N PRO A 382 1.71 -1.53 -10.63
CA PRO A 382 1.36 -0.87 -11.89
C PRO A 382 0.18 0.09 -11.67
N ASP A 383 0.43 1.38 -11.87
CA ASP A 383 -0.56 2.46 -11.88
C ASP A 383 -1.52 2.24 -13.07
N ASN A 384 -2.48 1.33 -12.86
CA ASN A 384 -3.34 0.75 -13.87
C ASN A 384 -4.76 0.66 -13.32
N HIS A 385 -5.68 1.38 -13.95
CA HIS A 385 -7.05 1.50 -13.47
C HIS A 385 -7.76 0.15 -13.31
N TYR A 386 -7.50 -0.81 -14.20
CA TYR A 386 -8.18 -2.11 -14.15
C TYR A 386 -7.63 -3.01 -13.04
N VAL A 387 -6.34 -2.86 -12.68
CA VAL A 387 -5.76 -3.50 -11.49
C VAL A 387 -6.37 -2.89 -10.22
N GLU A 388 -6.45 -1.57 -10.15
CA GLU A 388 -7.06 -0.84 -9.04
C GLU A 388 -8.53 -1.19 -8.80
N VAL A 389 -9.32 -1.31 -9.87
CA VAL A 389 -10.71 -1.80 -9.82
C VAL A 389 -10.75 -3.20 -9.22
N LYS A 390 -9.85 -4.09 -9.67
CA LYS A 390 -9.76 -5.46 -9.18
C LYS A 390 -9.42 -5.50 -7.69
N GLU A 391 -8.46 -4.69 -7.24
CA GLU A 391 -8.11 -4.56 -5.82
C GLU A 391 -9.30 -4.11 -4.97
N ARG A 392 -9.96 -3.01 -5.36
CA ARG A 392 -11.12 -2.50 -4.60
C ARG A 392 -12.26 -3.52 -4.57
N VAL A 393 -12.55 -4.17 -5.69
CA VAL A 393 -13.60 -5.20 -5.75
C VAL A 393 -13.24 -6.40 -4.87
N ALA A 394 -12.00 -6.90 -4.91
CA ALA A 394 -11.60 -8.06 -4.12
C ALA A 394 -11.49 -7.74 -2.62
N TYR A 395 -10.66 -6.78 -2.24
CA TYR A 395 -10.32 -6.47 -0.84
C TYR A 395 -11.45 -5.77 -0.09
N ARG A 396 -12.27 -4.95 -0.76
CA ARG A 396 -13.31 -4.16 -0.10
C ARG A 396 -14.70 -4.72 -0.35
N ALA A 397 -15.03 -5.03 -1.60
CA ALA A 397 -16.41 -5.34 -1.96
C ALA A 397 -16.78 -6.81 -1.72
N LEU A 398 -16.04 -7.74 -2.33
CA LEU A 398 -16.27 -9.18 -2.23
C LEU A 398 -15.88 -9.73 -0.86
N TYR A 399 -14.77 -9.27 -0.28
CA TYR A 399 -14.42 -9.61 1.11
C TYR A 399 -15.58 -9.36 2.07
N ASN A 400 -16.13 -8.14 2.07
CA ASN A 400 -17.25 -7.78 2.95
C ASN A 400 -18.53 -8.55 2.61
N ARG A 401 -18.78 -8.81 1.32
CA ARG A 401 -19.90 -9.64 0.88
C ARG A 401 -19.82 -11.04 1.48
N PHE A 402 -18.69 -11.72 1.33
CA PHE A 402 -18.49 -13.06 1.85
C PHE A 402 -18.53 -13.09 3.39
N LYS A 403 -17.97 -12.08 4.08
CA LYS A 403 -18.15 -11.92 5.53
C LYS A 403 -19.62 -11.80 5.94
N THR A 404 -20.40 -11.00 5.22
CA THR A 404 -21.84 -10.86 5.48
C THR A 404 -22.59 -12.17 5.24
N MET A 405 -22.22 -12.90 4.18
CA MET A 405 -22.79 -14.23 3.88
C MET A 405 -22.44 -15.26 4.94
N ALA A 406 -21.20 -15.23 5.47
CA ALA A 406 -20.78 -16.07 6.57
C ALA A 406 -21.60 -15.81 7.84
N ASP A 407 -21.78 -14.54 8.21
CA ASP A 407 -22.55 -14.14 9.39
C ASP A 407 -24.03 -14.55 9.25
N LYS A 408 -24.59 -14.41 8.05
CA LYS A 408 -25.95 -14.87 7.74
C LYS A 408 -26.06 -16.40 7.85
N ALA A 409 -25.12 -17.15 7.25
CA ALA A 409 -25.12 -18.60 7.32
C ALA A 409 -24.99 -19.11 8.77
N LYS A 410 -24.15 -18.46 9.59
CA LYS A 410 -24.03 -18.76 11.04
C LYS A 410 -25.36 -18.54 11.77
N LYS A 411 -26.07 -17.44 11.51
CA LYS A 411 -27.40 -17.17 12.10
C LYS A 411 -28.47 -18.18 11.67
N GLU A 412 -28.33 -18.76 10.48
CA GLU A 412 -29.22 -19.78 9.93
C GLU A 412 -28.77 -21.22 10.29
N ASN A 413 -27.82 -21.39 11.21
CA ASN A 413 -27.24 -22.69 11.61
C ASN A 413 -26.56 -23.47 10.47
N ARG A 414 -26.17 -22.81 9.38
CA ARG A 414 -25.41 -23.39 8.26
C ARG A 414 -23.91 -23.22 8.50
N GLN A 415 -23.38 -23.92 9.50
CA GLN A 415 -22.00 -23.77 9.99
C GLN A 415 -20.94 -24.00 8.90
N GLU A 416 -21.10 -25.03 8.08
CA GLU A 416 -20.15 -25.37 6.99
C GLU A 416 -20.08 -24.28 5.93
N ALA A 417 -21.23 -23.90 5.36
CA ALA A 417 -21.31 -22.77 4.45
C ALA A 417 -20.76 -21.47 5.07
N GLY A 418 -20.99 -21.26 6.37
CA GLY A 418 -20.42 -20.13 7.11
C GLY A 418 -18.89 -20.12 7.07
N ARG A 419 -18.23 -21.26 7.30
CA ARG A 419 -16.77 -21.40 7.21
C ARG A 419 -16.25 -21.24 5.79
N ASP A 420 -16.96 -21.78 4.80
CA ASP A 420 -16.57 -21.66 3.39
C ASP A 420 -16.62 -20.20 2.93
N TYR A 421 -17.65 -19.44 3.33
CA TYR A 421 -17.70 -18.01 3.06
C TYR A 421 -16.57 -17.22 3.77
N GLU A 422 -16.19 -17.57 5.01
CA GLU A 422 -15.02 -16.95 5.67
C GLU A 422 -13.71 -17.28 4.94
N SER A 423 -13.60 -18.51 4.45
CA SER A 423 -12.45 -18.97 3.67
C SER A 423 -12.39 -18.26 2.32
N MET A 424 -13.52 -18.09 1.65
CA MET A 424 -13.61 -17.35 0.40
C MET A 424 -13.29 -15.85 0.57
N ALA A 425 -13.70 -15.24 1.68
CA ALA A 425 -13.30 -13.88 2.01
C ALA A 425 -11.76 -13.77 2.12
N THR A 426 -11.12 -14.73 2.79
CA THR A 426 -9.65 -14.81 2.90
C THR A 426 -9.00 -15.10 1.54
N ALA A 427 -9.63 -15.92 0.69
CA ALA A 427 -9.15 -16.25 -0.65
C ALA A 427 -9.09 -15.03 -1.59
N MET A 428 -9.90 -13.99 -1.36
CA MET A 428 -9.77 -12.73 -2.10
C MET A 428 -8.38 -12.11 -1.96
N TYR A 429 -7.82 -12.13 -0.75
CA TYR A 429 -6.45 -11.65 -0.50
C TYR A 429 -5.42 -12.51 -1.22
N GLY A 430 -5.56 -13.84 -1.14
CA GLY A 430 -4.64 -14.75 -1.80
C GLY A 430 -4.66 -14.67 -3.33
N MET A 431 -5.83 -14.42 -3.94
CA MET A 431 -5.95 -14.23 -5.38
C MET A 431 -5.27 -12.93 -5.83
N MET A 432 -5.42 -11.86 -5.04
CA MET A 432 -4.76 -10.58 -5.34
C MET A 432 -3.25 -10.69 -5.17
N ASP A 433 -2.77 -11.30 -4.10
CA ASP A 433 -1.35 -11.62 -3.91
C ASP A 433 -0.79 -12.43 -5.09
N ALA A 434 -1.47 -13.51 -5.48
CA ALA A 434 -1.06 -14.33 -6.62
C ALA A 434 -1.00 -13.54 -7.94
N TYR A 435 -1.97 -12.64 -8.16
CA TYR A 435 -1.96 -11.76 -9.32
C TYR A 435 -0.82 -10.75 -9.28
N MET A 436 -0.57 -10.12 -8.12
CA MET A 436 0.49 -9.13 -7.94
C MET A 436 1.88 -9.72 -8.21
N ARG A 437 2.12 -10.97 -7.80
CA ARG A 437 3.38 -11.69 -8.10
C ARG A 437 3.64 -11.86 -9.59
N THR A 438 2.63 -11.78 -10.46
CA THR A 438 2.84 -11.85 -11.92
C THR A 438 3.61 -10.65 -12.47
N PHE A 439 3.63 -9.52 -11.75
CA PHE A 439 4.38 -8.33 -12.14
C PHE A 439 5.85 -8.34 -11.68
N TYR A 440 6.20 -9.15 -10.67
CA TYR A 440 7.53 -9.17 -10.07
C TYR A 440 8.25 -10.49 -10.33
N LYS A 441 9.25 -10.47 -11.24
CA LYS A 441 10.00 -11.68 -11.64
C LYS A 441 10.62 -12.45 -10.47
N GLU A 442 11.11 -11.75 -9.46
CA GLU A 442 11.74 -12.36 -8.26
C GLU A 442 10.71 -13.10 -7.39
N GLN A 443 9.45 -12.66 -7.40
CA GLN A 443 8.35 -13.25 -6.63
C GLN A 443 7.69 -14.44 -7.34
N GLN A 444 8.25 -14.90 -8.46
CA GLN A 444 7.80 -16.09 -9.19
C GLN A 444 8.61 -17.35 -8.83
N ASN A 445 9.71 -17.20 -8.07
CA ASN A 445 10.51 -18.32 -7.57
C ASN A 445 9.90 -18.85 -6.25
N GLU A 446 9.57 -20.14 -6.18
CA GLU A 446 8.98 -20.78 -5.00
C GLU A 446 9.83 -20.61 -3.72
N GLU A 447 11.17 -20.59 -3.83
CA GLU A 447 12.06 -20.36 -2.69
C GLU A 447 11.92 -18.94 -2.13
N TYR A 448 11.65 -17.96 -3.00
CA TYR A 448 11.42 -16.56 -2.60
C TYR A 448 9.99 -16.32 -2.14
N ILE A 449 9.00 -17.06 -2.67
CA ILE A 449 7.59 -16.92 -2.31
C ILE A 449 7.40 -17.19 -0.81
N SER A 450 7.99 -18.24 -0.25
CA SER A 450 7.85 -18.52 1.19
C SER A 450 8.44 -17.42 2.08
N ARG A 451 9.55 -16.80 1.66
CA ARG A 451 10.21 -15.69 2.38
C ARG A 451 9.43 -14.38 2.25
N TYR A 452 8.93 -14.08 1.05
CA TYR A 452 8.12 -12.90 0.75
C TYR A 452 6.75 -12.95 1.41
N LEU A 453 6.11 -14.13 1.41
CA LEU A 453 4.73 -14.31 1.87
C LEU A 453 4.54 -13.74 3.27
N TYR A 454 5.43 -14.01 4.24
CA TYR A 454 5.30 -13.51 5.61
C TYR A 454 5.25 -11.97 5.76
N SER A 455 5.51 -11.21 4.68
CA SER A 455 5.41 -9.75 4.64
C SER A 455 4.26 -9.20 3.76
N SER A 456 3.49 -10.07 3.09
CA SER A 456 2.41 -9.63 2.21
C SER A 456 1.08 -9.42 2.96
N GLU A 457 0.18 -8.61 2.40
CA GLU A 457 -1.17 -8.39 2.95
C GLU A 457 -1.95 -9.71 3.10
N TYR A 458 -1.68 -10.69 2.23
CA TYR A 458 -2.27 -12.01 2.34
C TYR A 458 -1.77 -12.74 3.58
N ALA A 459 -0.46 -12.74 3.90
CA ALA A 459 -0.02 -13.36 5.14
C ALA A 459 -0.44 -12.60 6.38
N ILE A 460 -0.53 -11.27 6.34
CA ILE A 460 -1.13 -10.50 7.45
C ILE A 460 -2.58 -10.95 7.67
N ARG A 461 -3.33 -11.17 6.58
CA ARG A 461 -4.68 -11.72 6.67
C ARG A 461 -4.69 -13.13 7.25
N LEU A 462 -3.81 -14.02 6.82
CA LEU A 462 -3.68 -15.38 7.38
C LEU A 462 -3.30 -15.34 8.87
N ASP A 463 -2.39 -14.44 9.29
CA ASP A 463 -1.95 -14.26 10.67
C ASP A 463 -3.06 -13.72 11.57
N SER A 464 -4.04 -12.99 11.00
CA SER A 464 -5.21 -12.50 11.73
C SER A 464 -6.27 -13.58 12.04
N LEU A 465 -6.15 -14.77 11.46
CA LEU A 465 -7.08 -15.89 11.70
C LEU A 465 -6.69 -16.66 12.97
N SER A 466 -7.69 -17.21 13.66
CA SER A 466 -7.45 -18.28 14.64
C SER A 466 -6.88 -19.53 13.95
N ALA A 467 -6.24 -20.41 14.71
CA ALA A 467 -5.67 -21.65 14.20
C ALA A 467 -6.72 -22.51 13.50
N GLN A 468 -7.93 -22.61 14.07
CA GLN A 468 -9.03 -23.36 13.47
C GLN A 468 -9.49 -22.73 12.15
N GLN A 469 -9.64 -21.40 12.09
CA GLN A 469 -10.03 -20.71 10.85
C GLN A 469 -8.97 -20.87 9.76
N LEU A 470 -7.69 -20.86 10.12
CA LEU A 470 -6.61 -21.11 9.16
C LEU A 470 -6.60 -22.57 8.67
N ALA A 471 -6.89 -23.53 9.54
CA ALA A 471 -7.06 -24.93 9.15
C ALA A 471 -8.27 -25.14 8.24
N ASP A 472 -9.39 -24.46 8.54
CA ASP A 472 -10.60 -24.45 7.69
C ASP A 472 -10.27 -23.88 6.31
N TYR A 473 -9.56 -22.75 6.28
CA TYR A 473 -9.11 -22.12 5.04
C TYR A 473 -8.20 -23.03 4.21
N TYR A 474 -7.22 -23.69 4.84
CA TYR A 474 -6.34 -24.62 4.14
C TYR A 474 -7.11 -25.81 3.55
N ARG A 475 -8.09 -26.36 4.28
CA ARG A 475 -8.99 -27.38 3.76
C ARG A 475 -9.82 -26.87 2.60
N PHE A 476 -10.37 -25.66 2.71
CA PHE A 476 -11.15 -25.03 1.64
C PHE A 476 -10.32 -24.93 0.35
N ILE A 477 -9.15 -24.30 0.38
CA ILE A 477 -8.35 -24.06 -0.84
C ILE A 477 -7.76 -25.33 -1.47
N THR A 478 -7.69 -26.44 -0.72
CA THR A 478 -7.19 -27.74 -1.20
C THR A 478 -8.31 -28.70 -1.62
N SER A 479 -9.57 -28.34 -1.37
CA SER A 479 -10.73 -29.14 -1.74
C SER A 479 -11.17 -28.86 -3.19
N PRO A 480 -11.85 -29.81 -3.85
CA PRO A 480 -12.52 -29.55 -5.11
C PRO A 480 -13.76 -28.66 -4.87
N HIS A 481 -13.95 -27.66 -5.73
CA HIS A 481 -15.11 -26.76 -5.69
C HIS A 481 -16.05 -27.03 -6.85
N GLN A 482 -17.36 -26.84 -6.65
CA GLN A 482 -18.35 -26.87 -7.74
C GLN A 482 -18.68 -25.46 -8.26
N ASP A 483 -18.58 -24.45 -7.40
CA ASP A 483 -18.80 -23.06 -7.76
C ASP A 483 -17.68 -22.55 -8.71
N ALA A 484 -18.08 -21.98 -9.84
CA ALA A 484 -17.15 -21.55 -10.88
C ALA A 484 -16.20 -20.43 -10.41
N PHE A 485 -16.67 -19.55 -9.53
CA PHE A 485 -15.85 -18.45 -9.00
C PHE A 485 -14.89 -18.96 -7.93
N GLU A 486 -15.32 -19.86 -7.04
CA GLU A 486 -14.42 -20.55 -6.11
C GLU A 486 -13.31 -21.30 -6.86
N GLN A 487 -13.64 -22.08 -7.90
CA GLN A 487 -12.64 -22.74 -8.75
C GLN A 487 -11.64 -21.73 -9.34
N TYR A 488 -12.15 -20.64 -9.92
CA TYR A 488 -11.33 -19.61 -10.56
C TYR A 488 -10.40 -18.89 -9.58
N VAL A 489 -10.86 -18.62 -8.35
CA VAL A 489 -10.07 -17.97 -7.30
C VAL A 489 -9.02 -18.96 -6.79
N CYS A 490 -9.48 -20.13 -6.35
CA CYS A 490 -8.66 -21.13 -5.72
C CYS A 490 -7.53 -21.57 -6.65
N GLN A 491 -7.75 -21.79 -7.96
CA GLN A 491 -6.70 -22.26 -8.89
C GLN A 491 -5.38 -21.45 -8.82
N SER A 492 -5.46 -20.14 -8.51
CA SER A 492 -4.31 -19.24 -8.46
C SER A 492 -3.58 -19.19 -7.11
N LEU A 493 -4.18 -19.76 -6.06
CA LEU A 493 -3.68 -19.63 -4.70
C LEU A 493 -2.43 -20.47 -4.46
N TYR A 494 -1.57 -19.94 -3.58
CA TYR A 494 -0.46 -20.68 -3.00
C TYR A 494 -0.98 -21.79 -2.09
N ARG A 495 -0.42 -23.00 -2.18
CA ARG A 495 -0.93 -24.21 -1.50
C ARG A 495 0.16 -25.13 -0.94
N ASN A 496 1.38 -24.62 -0.78
CA ASN A 496 2.47 -25.44 -0.23
C ASN A 496 2.07 -26.01 1.14
N ALA A 497 2.14 -27.33 1.28
CA ALA A 497 1.64 -28.01 2.46
C ALA A 497 2.48 -27.70 3.70
N ASP A 498 3.81 -27.63 3.57
CA ASP A 498 4.71 -27.32 4.69
C ASP A 498 4.42 -25.93 5.26
N PHE A 499 4.22 -24.94 4.39
CA PHE A 499 3.86 -23.57 4.80
C PHE A 499 2.58 -23.52 5.63
N PHE A 500 1.48 -24.10 5.14
CA PHE A 500 0.21 -24.06 5.87
C PHE A 500 0.26 -24.90 7.14
N LYS A 501 0.86 -26.09 7.12
CA LYS A 501 1.00 -26.93 8.31
C LYS A 501 1.81 -26.25 9.40
N ASP A 502 2.94 -25.62 9.05
CA ASP A 502 3.75 -24.86 10.01
C ASP A 502 2.98 -23.64 10.56
N MET A 503 2.30 -22.89 9.69
CA MET A 503 1.51 -21.73 10.12
C MET A 503 0.35 -22.11 11.05
N ILE A 504 -0.44 -23.14 10.69
CA ILE A 504 -1.54 -23.67 11.51
C ILE A 504 -1.00 -24.21 12.84
N GLY A 505 0.05 -25.04 12.80
CA GLY A 505 0.64 -25.63 13.98
C GLY A 505 1.23 -24.58 14.93
N THR A 506 1.88 -23.55 14.39
CA THR A 506 2.41 -22.41 15.16
C THR A 506 1.28 -21.61 15.80
N LYS A 507 0.15 -21.42 15.11
CA LYS A 507 -1.04 -20.75 15.68
C LYS A 507 -1.65 -21.55 16.82
N TYR A 508 -1.85 -22.86 16.67
CA TYR A 508 -2.31 -23.70 17.80
C TYR A 508 -1.33 -23.66 18.97
N LEU A 509 -0.02 -23.59 18.70
CA LEU A 509 1.01 -23.44 19.74
C LEU A 509 0.82 -22.12 20.47
N ALA A 510 0.67 -21.00 19.76
CA ALA A 510 0.42 -19.67 20.34
C ALA A 510 -0.91 -19.59 21.12
N GLU A 511 -1.94 -20.32 20.71
CA GLU A 511 -3.20 -20.49 21.44
C GLU A 511 -3.05 -21.37 22.71
N GLY A 512 -1.88 -21.99 22.93
CA GLY A 512 -1.62 -22.92 24.04
C GLY A 512 -2.17 -24.33 23.82
N ASN A 513 -2.65 -24.66 22.63
CA ASN A 513 -3.14 -25.98 22.26
C ASN A 513 -2.02 -26.85 21.69
N PHE A 514 -1.11 -27.28 22.56
CA PHE A 514 0.07 -28.08 22.19
C PHE A 514 -0.28 -29.44 21.55
N GLY A 515 -1.46 -29.99 21.84
CA GLY A 515 -1.93 -31.25 21.26
C GLY A 515 -2.20 -31.12 19.76
N GLU A 516 -3.02 -30.14 19.36
CA GLU A 516 -3.29 -29.87 17.95
C GLU A 516 -2.05 -29.33 17.24
N ALA A 517 -1.28 -28.45 17.89
CA ALA A 517 -0.03 -27.93 17.34
C ALA A 517 0.94 -29.08 16.95
N ALA A 518 1.11 -30.07 17.82
CA ALA A 518 1.96 -31.22 17.55
C ALA A 518 1.49 -32.05 16.34
N ARG A 519 0.17 -32.17 16.11
CA ARG A 519 -0.37 -32.92 14.97
C ARG A 519 0.01 -32.27 13.65
N TRP A 520 -0.12 -30.95 13.56
CA TRP A 520 0.24 -30.20 12.34
C TRP A 520 1.75 -30.10 12.13
N GLN A 521 2.50 -29.83 13.20
CA GLN A 521 3.96 -29.64 13.13
C GLN A 521 4.74 -30.92 12.81
N LYS A 522 4.18 -32.10 13.12
CA LYS A 522 4.80 -33.40 12.83
C LYS A 522 5.07 -33.61 11.34
N ASP A 523 4.18 -33.10 10.49
CA ASP A 523 4.19 -33.38 9.05
C ASP A 523 4.81 -32.24 8.23
N VAL A 524 5.56 -31.33 8.88
CA VAL A 524 6.34 -30.26 8.24
C VAL A 524 7.76 -30.78 7.96
N SER A 525 8.23 -30.63 6.72
CA SER A 525 9.55 -31.10 6.33
C SER A 525 10.69 -30.31 7.02
N LEU A 526 11.79 -31.00 7.33
CA LEU A 526 12.99 -30.34 7.88
C LEU A 526 13.67 -29.40 6.89
N ASP A 527 13.57 -29.69 5.59
CA ASP A 527 14.08 -28.80 4.55
C ASP A 527 13.35 -27.45 4.60
N PHE A 528 12.02 -27.47 4.69
CA PHE A 528 11.24 -26.25 4.85
C PHE A 528 11.66 -25.48 6.11
N ILE A 529 11.72 -26.14 7.27
CA ILE A 529 12.09 -25.51 8.55
C ILE A 529 13.49 -24.88 8.47
N ASN A 530 14.50 -25.60 7.97
CA ASN A 530 15.88 -25.11 7.88
C ASN A 530 16.04 -23.93 6.92
N ASN A 531 15.11 -23.76 5.97
CA ASN A 531 15.12 -22.64 5.03
C ASN A 531 14.32 -21.41 5.50
N GLN A 532 13.72 -21.46 6.71
CA GLN A 532 13.07 -20.29 7.32
C GLN A 532 14.09 -19.39 8.02
N ALA A 533 13.97 -18.07 7.85
CA ALA A 533 14.84 -17.09 8.52
C ALA A 533 14.84 -17.25 10.06
N ILE A 534 13.70 -17.63 10.65
CA ILE A 534 13.58 -17.83 12.09
C ILE A 534 14.34 -19.05 12.63
N SER A 535 14.70 -20.01 11.77
CA SER A 535 15.41 -21.24 12.19
C SER A 535 16.83 -20.96 12.70
N PHE A 536 17.44 -19.86 12.25
CA PHE A 536 18.70 -19.33 12.78
C PHE A 536 18.68 -19.13 14.30
N TYR A 537 17.54 -18.69 14.84
CA TYR A 537 17.36 -18.54 16.28
C TYR A 537 17.18 -19.90 16.97
N ALA A 538 16.49 -20.83 16.32
CA ALA A 538 16.21 -22.15 16.87
C ALA A 538 17.48 -23.00 17.05
N GLU A 539 18.46 -22.86 16.16
CA GLU A 539 19.74 -23.57 16.28
C GLU A 539 20.58 -23.10 17.47
N LYS A 540 20.46 -21.82 17.85
CA LYS A 540 21.32 -21.16 18.83
C LYS A 540 20.70 -20.98 20.21
N ARG A 541 19.41 -21.27 20.35
CA ARG A 541 18.65 -21.00 21.58
C ARG A 541 17.89 -22.23 22.03
N SER A 542 17.95 -22.48 23.33
CA SER A 542 17.20 -23.52 24.00
C SER A 542 16.11 -22.91 24.87
N TYR A 543 14.88 -23.40 24.68
CA TYR A 543 13.75 -23.04 25.54
C TYR A 543 13.88 -23.64 26.95
N ALA A 544 14.90 -24.46 27.21
CA ALA A 544 15.15 -25.07 28.51
C ALA A 544 16.00 -24.23 29.46
N VAL A 545 16.68 -23.21 28.93
CA VAL A 545 17.53 -22.33 29.70
C VAL A 545 16.67 -21.31 30.46
N PRO A 546 16.84 -21.14 31.78
CA PRO A 546 16.14 -20.10 32.52
C PRO A 546 16.60 -18.71 32.07
N TYR A 547 15.71 -17.97 31.40
CA TYR A 547 16.01 -16.67 30.80
C TYR A 547 16.65 -15.68 31.77
N TRP A 548 16.13 -15.62 33.00
CA TRP A 548 16.58 -14.70 34.05
C TRP A 548 18.02 -14.94 34.51
N PHE A 549 18.56 -16.16 34.36
CA PHE A 549 19.96 -16.45 34.65
C PHE A 549 20.87 -16.38 33.43
N ASN A 550 20.35 -16.72 32.25
CA ASN A 550 21.15 -16.72 31.03
C ASN A 550 20.31 -16.29 29.82
N HIS A 551 20.53 -15.06 29.39
CA HIS A 551 19.98 -14.52 28.16
C HIS A 551 20.80 -15.00 26.95
N GLN A 552 20.17 -15.76 26.05
CA GLN A 552 20.83 -16.42 24.93
C GLN A 552 20.97 -15.47 23.73
N LYS A 553 21.90 -14.53 23.88
CA LYS A 553 22.20 -13.50 22.86
C LYS A 553 22.66 -14.13 21.56
N VAL A 554 22.12 -13.61 20.46
CA VAL A 554 22.50 -13.98 19.09
C VAL A 554 22.81 -12.69 18.34
N ASN A 555 23.84 -12.69 17.51
CA ASN A 555 24.16 -11.56 16.65
C ASN A 555 23.31 -11.62 15.36
N ASP A 556 22.27 -10.79 15.29
CA ASP A 556 21.35 -10.76 14.15
C ASP A 556 22.05 -10.39 12.82
N SER A 557 23.21 -9.72 12.87
CA SER A 557 23.97 -9.38 11.66
C SER A 557 24.50 -10.62 10.92
N ASP A 558 24.72 -11.74 11.63
CA ASP A 558 25.19 -12.98 11.03
C ASP A 558 24.14 -13.58 10.09
N MET A 559 22.84 -13.38 10.39
CA MET A 559 21.72 -13.91 9.59
C MET A 559 21.78 -13.42 8.14
N TRP A 560 22.16 -12.15 7.93
CA TRP A 560 22.21 -11.53 6.60
C TRP A 560 23.39 -11.99 5.75
N SER A 561 24.34 -12.72 6.33
CA SER A 561 25.52 -13.26 5.65
C SER A 561 25.38 -14.71 5.19
N ILE A 562 24.28 -15.37 5.56
CA ILE A 562 24.05 -16.79 5.28
C ILE A 562 23.74 -16.99 3.79
N GLN A 563 24.43 -17.96 3.17
CA GLN A 563 24.11 -18.48 1.84
C GLN A 563 23.54 -19.90 1.99
N GLY A 564 22.35 -20.15 1.44
CA GLY A 564 21.65 -21.43 1.59
C GLY A 564 20.72 -21.47 2.81
N SER A 565 20.65 -22.64 3.48
CA SER A 565 19.78 -22.83 4.65
C SER A 565 20.23 -22.00 5.86
N TYR A 566 19.26 -21.51 6.63
CA TYR A 566 19.49 -20.66 7.81
C TYR A 566 19.89 -21.44 9.06
N ALA A 567 19.67 -22.76 9.07
CA ALA A 567 20.05 -23.66 10.15
C ALA A 567 20.24 -25.09 9.64
N HIS A 568 20.83 -25.95 10.48
CA HIS A 568 20.98 -27.39 10.25
C HIS A 568 20.33 -28.21 11.37
N LEU A 569 19.02 -27.98 11.58
CA LEU A 569 18.24 -28.67 12.59
C LEU A 569 18.00 -30.13 12.20
N LYS A 570 18.09 -31.02 13.20
CA LYS A 570 17.86 -32.48 13.05
C LYS A 570 16.41 -32.89 13.32
N GLU A 571 15.62 -31.99 13.88
CA GLU A 571 14.22 -32.20 14.27
C GLU A 571 13.48 -30.85 14.26
N ASN A 572 12.15 -30.88 14.10
CA ASN A 572 11.34 -29.66 14.15
C ASN A 572 11.23 -29.18 15.60
N PRO A 573 11.80 -28.00 15.96
CA PRO A 573 11.83 -27.51 17.32
C PRO A 573 10.43 -27.19 17.88
N LYS A 574 9.50 -26.73 17.03
CA LYS A 574 8.11 -26.46 17.45
C LYS A 574 7.38 -27.75 17.79
N TRP A 575 7.56 -28.79 16.96
CA TRP A 575 6.99 -30.12 17.22
C TRP A 575 7.50 -30.71 18.53
N LYS A 576 8.83 -30.72 18.73
CA LYS A 576 9.46 -31.20 19.96
C LYS A 576 8.97 -30.44 21.19
N PHE A 577 8.94 -29.11 21.12
CA PHE A 577 8.45 -28.28 22.21
C PHE A 577 7.01 -28.64 22.59
N CYS A 578 6.12 -28.85 21.61
CA CYS A 578 4.74 -29.28 21.90
C CYS A 578 4.67 -30.66 22.59
N GLN A 579 5.50 -31.62 22.18
CA GLN A 579 5.56 -32.93 22.83
C GLN A 579 6.01 -32.82 24.28
N GLU A 580 7.10 -32.08 24.53
CA GLU A 580 7.64 -31.87 25.87
C GLU A 580 6.67 -31.08 26.75
N MET A 581 6.00 -30.06 26.22
CA MET A 581 4.97 -29.30 26.96
C MET A 581 3.78 -30.18 27.34
N ASN A 582 3.25 -30.99 26.42
CA ASN A 582 2.16 -31.92 26.73
C ASN A 582 2.57 -32.91 27.85
N GLN A 583 3.78 -33.45 27.78
CA GLN A 583 4.31 -34.35 28.81
C GLN A 583 4.45 -33.63 30.16
N LEU A 584 5.05 -32.44 30.17
CA LEU A 584 5.34 -31.68 31.39
C LEU A 584 4.05 -31.21 32.08
N ILE A 585 3.07 -30.74 31.31
CA ILE A 585 1.72 -30.39 31.81
C ILE A 585 1.02 -31.63 32.36
N GLY A 586 1.11 -32.77 31.66
CA GLY A 586 0.56 -34.03 32.12
C GLY A 586 1.14 -34.46 33.47
N GLN A 587 2.47 -34.42 33.62
CA GLN A 587 3.16 -34.72 34.86
C GLN A 587 2.77 -33.75 35.99
N TYR A 588 2.72 -32.44 35.70
CA TYR A 588 2.30 -31.43 36.68
C TYR A 588 0.87 -31.65 37.19
N ASN A 589 -0.05 -32.02 36.31
CA ASN A 589 -1.46 -32.21 36.66
C ASN A 589 -1.70 -33.43 37.57
N VAL A 590 -0.86 -34.46 37.48
CA VAL A 590 -0.96 -35.67 38.33
C VAL A 590 -0.04 -35.63 39.55
N ALA A 591 0.89 -34.68 39.63
CA ALA A 591 1.79 -34.53 40.76
C ALA A 591 1.03 -34.09 42.02
N ARG A 592 1.34 -34.73 43.16
CA ARG A 592 0.83 -34.33 44.48
C ARG A 592 1.48 -33.01 44.91
N GLU A 593 0.80 -32.28 45.79
CA GLU A 593 1.36 -31.06 46.39
C GLU A 593 2.69 -31.34 47.10
N GLY A 594 3.60 -30.37 47.04
CA GLY A 594 4.96 -30.45 47.56
C GLY A 594 6.04 -30.30 46.48
N GLU A 595 7.29 -30.54 46.88
CA GLU A 595 8.49 -30.17 46.11
C GLU A 595 8.52 -30.67 44.66
N ALA A 596 7.99 -31.87 44.40
CA ALA A 596 7.93 -32.41 43.03
C ALA A 596 7.04 -31.57 42.10
N ARG A 597 5.88 -31.12 42.58
CA ARG A 597 4.96 -30.27 41.80
C ARG A 597 5.50 -28.85 41.65
N GLU A 598 6.19 -28.35 42.66
CA GLU A 598 6.84 -27.03 42.63
C GLU A 598 8.01 -27.00 41.64
N LYS A 599 8.82 -28.06 41.56
CA LYS A 599 9.86 -28.21 40.52
C LYS A 599 9.27 -28.22 39.12
N LEU A 600 8.21 -29.00 38.89
CA LEU A 600 7.51 -29.02 37.61
C LEU A 600 6.90 -27.64 37.26
N ALA A 601 6.39 -26.91 38.26
CA ALA A 601 5.92 -25.54 38.05
C ALA A 601 7.08 -24.61 37.64
N TYR A 602 8.25 -24.73 38.25
CA TYR A 602 9.41 -23.95 37.83
C TYR A 602 9.81 -24.23 36.38
N GLU A 603 9.87 -25.50 36.00
CA GLU A 603 10.17 -25.91 34.63
C GLU A 603 9.14 -25.37 33.62
N LEU A 604 7.84 -25.47 33.93
CA LEU A 604 6.78 -24.87 33.12
C LEU A 604 6.94 -23.35 33.02
N GLY A 605 7.28 -22.68 34.13
CA GLY A 605 7.58 -21.25 34.16
C GLY A 605 8.69 -20.86 33.19
N ILE A 606 9.77 -21.63 33.12
CA ILE A 606 10.86 -21.42 32.16
C ILE A 606 10.35 -21.58 30.72
N ARG A 607 9.69 -22.70 30.43
CA ARG A 607 9.25 -23.05 29.06
C ARG A 607 8.27 -22.01 28.50
N TYR A 608 7.26 -21.65 29.27
CA TYR A 608 6.28 -20.64 28.87
C TYR A 608 6.94 -19.26 28.68
N TYR A 609 7.81 -18.84 29.61
CA TYR A 609 8.46 -17.54 29.48
C TYR A 609 9.37 -17.48 28.25
N GLN A 610 10.14 -18.54 27.98
CA GLN A 610 11.02 -18.61 26.81
C GLN A 610 10.24 -18.55 25.49
N ALA A 611 9.05 -19.14 25.41
CA ALA A 611 8.20 -19.11 24.22
C ALA A 611 7.35 -17.84 24.08
N SER A 612 7.34 -16.96 25.09
CA SER A 612 6.63 -15.66 25.05
C SER A 612 7.35 -14.64 24.17
N CYS A 613 6.70 -13.50 23.89
CA CYS A 613 7.32 -12.38 23.15
C CYS A 613 8.55 -11.78 23.85
N TYR A 614 8.69 -11.98 25.16
CA TYR A 614 9.82 -11.50 25.95
C TYR A 614 10.99 -12.49 26.02
N GLY A 615 10.72 -13.78 25.76
CA GLY A 615 11.71 -14.84 25.83
C GLY A 615 12.65 -14.87 24.63
N ASP A 616 13.72 -15.67 24.74
CA ASP A 616 14.68 -15.85 23.65
C ASP A 616 14.10 -16.72 22.53
N CYS A 617 13.17 -17.62 22.87
CA CYS A 617 12.56 -18.59 21.97
C CYS A 617 11.19 -18.15 21.43
N TRP A 618 10.97 -16.84 21.27
CA TRP A 618 9.75 -16.26 20.67
C TRP A 618 9.40 -16.85 19.30
N TYR A 619 10.39 -17.36 18.56
CA TYR A 619 10.22 -17.99 17.25
C TYR A 619 9.33 -19.25 17.28
N LEU A 620 9.10 -19.82 18.47
CA LEU A 620 8.20 -20.96 18.65
C LEU A 620 6.75 -20.57 18.38
N THR A 621 6.35 -19.34 18.75
CA THR A 621 4.96 -18.87 18.67
C THR A 621 4.71 -17.93 17.49
N HIS A 622 5.76 -17.32 16.92
CA HIS A 622 5.63 -16.25 15.93
C HIS A 622 6.74 -16.24 14.88
N TYR A 623 6.47 -15.61 13.73
CA TYR A 623 7.44 -15.39 12.65
C TYR A 623 8.15 -14.03 12.71
N GLY A 624 7.83 -13.21 13.72
CA GLY A 624 8.52 -11.95 14.01
C GLY A 624 8.48 -11.63 15.50
N LYS A 625 9.51 -10.94 16.01
CA LYS A 625 9.62 -10.57 17.41
C LYS A 625 8.76 -9.33 17.72
N SER A 626 7.71 -9.50 18.53
CA SER A 626 6.93 -8.40 19.10
C SER A 626 7.63 -7.81 20.33
N VAL A 627 7.47 -6.51 20.57
CA VAL A 627 7.98 -5.81 21.77
C VAL A 627 6.90 -4.99 22.49
N THR A 628 5.64 -5.02 22.04
CA THR A 628 4.60 -4.11 22.52
C THR A 628 3.58 -4.78 23.43
N ASP A 629 3.03 -5.93 23.05
CA ASP A 629 1.97 -6.63 23.79
C ASP A 629 2.41 -8.05 24.20
N SER A 630 2.01 -8.50 25.40
CA SER A 630 2.35 -9.83 25.94
C SER A 630 1.70 -10.99 25.20
N ALA A 631 0.53 -10.74 24.58
CA ALA A 631 -0.20 -11.68 23.73
C ALA A 631 -1.10 -10.93 22.73
N ARG A 632 -1.35 -11.55 21.57
CA ARG A 632 -2.31 -11.03 20.58
C ARG A 632 -3.71 -11.59 20.85
N THR A 633 -4.72 -10.99 20.22
CA THR A 633 -6.12 -11.48 20.32
C THR A 633 -6.22 -12.95 19.94
N GLY A 634 -6.78 -13.77 20.84
CA GLY A 634 -6.98 -15.20 20.64
C GLY A 634 -5.80 -16.09 21.08
N GLU A 635 -4.64 -15.51 21.38
CA GLU A 635 -3.46 -16.24 21.85
C GLU A 635 -3.42 -16.35 23.39
N ALA A 636 -2.67 -17.33 23.89
CA ALA A 636 -2.44 -17.50 25.31
C ALA A 636 -1.32 -16.57 25.79
N ASP A 637 -1.55 -15.82 26.89
CA ASP A 637 -0.51 -15.01 27.51
C ASP A 637 0.49 -15.90 28.26
N PHE A 638 1.48 -16.38 27.52
CA PHE A 638 2.53 -17.26 28.03
C PHE A 638 3.38 -16.61 29.12
N ALA A 639 3.59 -15.29 29.06
CA ALA A 639 4.34 -14.59 30.09
C ALA A 639 3.56 -14.54 31.42
N ALA A 640 2.25 -14.27 31.36
CA ALA A 640 1.36 -14.34 32.52
C ALA A 640 1.19 -15.78 33.05
N ILE A 641 1.12 -16.79 32.16
CA ILE A 641 1.06 -18.21 32.55
C ILE A 641 2.35 -18.60 33.28
N ALA A 642 3.52 -18.18 32.78
CA ALA A 642 4.79 -18.41 33.45
C ALA A 642 4.80 -17.85 34.88
N GLN A 643 4.32 -16.61 35.08
CA GLN A 643 4.20 -16.02 36.41
C GLN A 643 3.30 -16.85 37.35
N LYS A 644 2.19 -17.41 36.85
CA LYS A 644 1.30 -18.26 37.66
C LYS A 644 2.05 -19.50 38.17
N TYR A 645 2.80 -20.19 37.31
CA TYR A 645 3.57 -21.35 37.74
C TYR A 645 4.73 -20.98 38.68
N LEU A 646 5.44 -19.89 38.42
CA LEU A 646 6.51 -19.42 39.30
C LEU A 646 6.00 -19.01 40.69
N LYS A 647 4.76 -18.49 40.79
CA LYS A 647 4.11 -18.19 42.07
C LYS A 647 3.81 -19.45 42.91
N ILE A 648 3.60 -20.59 42.25
CA ILE A 648 3.46 -21.89 42.92
C ILE A 648 4.84 -22.37 43.36
N SER A 649 5.82 -22.34 42.46
CA SER A 649 7.19 -22.77 42.74
C SER A 649 7.86 -21.98 43.89
N LYS A 650 7.59 -20.68 44.05
CA LYS A 650 8.18 -19.88 45.14
C LYS A 650 7.73 -20.30 46.55
N GLN A 651 6.71 -21.14 46.68
CA GLN A 651 6.26 -21.66 47.98
C GLN A 651 7.10 -22.84 48.48
N SER A 652 8.01 -23.34 47.64
CA SER A 652 8.86 -24.49 47.94
C SER A 652 9.66 -24.34 49.23
N SER A 653 9.71 -25.42 50.02
CA SER A 653 10.58 -25.55 51.18
C SER A 653 12.05 -25.71 50.80
N ASN A 654 12.34 -26.15 49.57
CA ASN A 654 13.69 -26.11 49.00
C ASN A 654 14.09 -24.66 48.72
N LEU A 655 15.01 -24.14 49.54
CA LEU A 655 15.43 -22.73 49.54
C LEU A 655 16.07 -22.30 48.21
N THR A 656 16.81 -23.20 47.53
CA THR A 656 17.39 -22.91 46.21
C THR A 656 16.31 -22.72 45.15
N LEU A 657 15.30 -23.60 45.13
CA LEU A 657 14.17 -23.48 44.19
C LEU A 657 13.34 -22.22 44.47
N ARG A 658 13.13 -21.90 45.74
CA ARG A 658 12.44 -20.68 46.18
C ARG A 658 13.19 -19.43 45.73
N TYR A 659 14.49 -19.37 45.97
CA TYR A 659 15.38 -18.30 45.49
C TYR A 659 15.27 -18.13 43.97
N HIS A 660 15.45 -19.21 43.21
CA HIS A 660 15.35 -19.19 41.75
C HIS A 660 13.99 -18.68 41.25
N SER A 661 12.91 -19.04 41.93
CA SER A 661 11.55 -18.62 41.57
C SER A 661 11.28 -17.15 41.89
N LEU A 662 11.78 -16.66 43.02
CA LEU A 662 11.68 -15.25 43.40
C LEU A 662 12.46 -14.35 42.43
N TYR A 663 13.69 -14.75 42.09
CA TYR A 663 14.49 -14.03 41.10
C TYR A 663 13.87 -14.07 39.70
N ALA A 664 13.27 -15.19 39.31
CA ALA A 664 12.51 -15.28 38.08
C ALA A 664 11.34 -14.28 38.04
N LEU A 665 10.49 -14.28 39.08
CA LEU A 665 9.34 -13.38 39.17
C LEU A 665 9.75 -11.90 39.17
N SER A 666 10.87 -11.56 39.80
CA SER A 666 11.39 -10.19 39.86
C SER A 666 11.96 -9.72 38.51
N SER A 667 12.40 -10.66 37.66
CA SER A 667 12.93 -10.39 36.33
C SER A 667 11.84 -10.22 35.25
N ILE A 668 10.60 -10.67 35.51
CA ILE A 668 9.49 -10.57 34.56
C ILE A 668 8.86 -9.17 34.60
N GLY A 669 9.16 -8.35 33.60
CA GLY A 669 8.74 -6.94 33.52
C GLY A 669 7.40 -6.65 32.83
N ILE A 670 6.42 -7.59 32.83
CA ILE A 670 5.10 -7.37 32.21
C ILE A 670 4.37 -6.17 32.87
N ASP A 671 4.54 -6.03 34.18
CA ASP A 671 3.98 -4.95 34.99
C ASP A 671 5.10 -4.39 35.89
N PRO A 672 5.78 -3.32 35.43
CA PRO A 672 7.06 -2.91 36.01
C PRO A 672 6.92 -2.28 37.39
N TRP A 673 7.93 -2.49 38.26
CA TRP A 673 7.93 -2.01 39.65
C TRP A 673 7.95 -0.47 39.79
N PHE A 674 8.26 0.25 38.72
CA PHE A 674 8.16 1.70 38.63
C PHE A 674 7.82 2.15 37.20
N LYS A 675 7.28 3.36 37.08
CA LYS A 675 7.11 4.07 35.81
C LYS A 675 7.93 5.35 35.82
N ILE A 676 8.38 5.77 34.64
CA ILE A 676 9.01 7.07 34.45
C ILE A 676 7.94 8.09 34.08
N SER A 677 7.88 9.19 34.83
CA SER A 677 7.10 10.38 34.49
C SER A 677 8.01 11.61 34.44
N TYR A 678 7.51 12.72 33.91
CA TYR A 678 8.24 13.98 33.87
C TYR A 678 7.46 15.05 34.64
N ASP A 679 8.16 15.82 35.46
CA ASP A 679 7.56 16.97 36.12
C ASP A 679 7.36 18.15 35.16
N ALA A 680 6.77 19.25 35.65
CA ALA A 680 6.50 20.45 34.86
C ALA A 680 7.77 21.09 34.24
N ASN A 681 8.96 20.76 34.76
CA ASN A 681 10.26 21.22 34.26
C ASN A 681 10.94 20.17 33.36
N ARG A 682 10.23 19.10 32.98
CA ARG A 682 10.74 17.95 32.21
C ARG A 682 11.84 17.18 32.93
N LYS A 683 11.90 17.23 34.27
CA LYS A 683 12.81 16.38 35.04
C LYS A 683 12.18 14.99 35.23
N GLU A 684 12.97 13.95 35.00
CA GLU A 684 12.55 12.56 35.18
C GLU A 684 12.21 12.28 36.66
N GLN A 685 11.04 11.68 36.89
CA GLN A 685 10.58 11.18 38.17
C GLN A 685 10.25 9.70 38.06
N LYS A 686 10.67 8.91 39.05
CA LYS A 686 10.33 7.49 39.16
C LYS A 686 9.14 7.32 40.09
N LEU A 687 8.03 6.86 39.54
CA LEU A 687 6.80 6.57 40.27
C LEU A 687 6.75 5.08 40.55
N LEU A 688 7.03 4.70 41.80
CA LEU A 688 6.92 3.31 42.26
C LEU A 688 5.50 2.79 42.03
N GLN A 689 5.39 1.50 41.74
CA GLN A 689 4.12 0.80 41.53
C GLN A 689 3.96 -0.32 42.56
N PRO A 690 3.61 -0.02 43.83
CA PRO A 690 3.53 -1.05 44.89
C PRO A 690 2.53 -2.18 44.61
N GLN A 691 1.51 -1.89 43.79
CA GLN A 691 0.50 -2.86 43.38
C GLN A 691 0.99 -3.79 42.26
N SER A 692 2.11 -3.47 41.61
CA SER A 692 2.61 -4.26 40.48
C SER A 692 3.16 -5.60 40.94
N ALA A 693 3.01 -6.62 40.08
CA ALA A 693 3.52 -7.95 40.35
C ALA A 693 5.05 -7.96 40.51
N GLN A 694 5.76 -7.14 39.72
CA GLN A 694 7.22 -7.05 39.80
C GLN A 694 7.67 -6.38 41.10
N TYR A 695 6.99 -5.32 41.57
CA TYR A 695 7.34 -4.68 42.85
C TYR A 695 7.23 -5.67 44.01
N GLN A 696 6.13 -6.42 44.08
CA GLN A 696 5.92 -7.42 45.13
C GLN A 696 6.98 -8.52 45.09
N ALA A 697 7.32 -9.01 43.89
CA ALA A 697 8.37 -9.99 43.72
C ALA A 697 9.77 -9.46 44.11
N MET A 698 10.08 -8.20 43.78
CA MET A 698 11.33 -7.54 44.18
C MET A 698 11.42 -7.36 45.70
N MET A 699 10.31 -7.00 46.37
CA MET A 699 10.23 -6.91 47.82
C MET A 699 10.48 -8.25 48.50
N GLU A 700 9.77 -9.31 48.07
CA GLU A 700 9.95 -10.65 48.62
C GLU A 700 11.38 -11.18 48.36
N TRP A 701 11.94 -10.90 47.18
CA TRP A 701 13.31 -11.30 46.85
C TRP A 701 14.36 -10.57 47.67
N SER A 702 14.20 -9.25 47.91
CA SER A 702 15.09 -8.48 48.79
C SER A 702 15.06 -9.05 50.22
N GLN A 703 13.87 -9.30 50.77
CA GLN A 703 13.73 -9.88 52.11
C GLN A 703 14.38 -11.27 52.19
N PHE A 704 14.13 -12.13 51.20
CA PHE A 704 14.73 -13.46 51.13
C PHE A 704 16.27 -13.38 51.08
N SER A 705 16.81 -12.46 50.27
CA SER A 705 18.27 -12.33 50.09
C SER A 705 18.98 -11.89 51.35
N HIS A 706 18.32 -11.08 52.20
CA HIS A 706 18.84 -10.71 53.51
C HIS A 706 18.72 -11.83 54.55
N GLN A 707 17.68 -12.66 54.48
CA GLN A 707 17.44 -13.75 55.43
C GLN A 707 18.29 -14.99 55.15
N HIS A 708 18.61 -15.25 53.88
CA HIS A 708 19.34 -16.43 53.42
C HIS A 708 20.52 -16.08 52.49
N PRO A 709 21.48 -15.24 52.94
CA PRO A 709 22.58 -14.77 52.11
C PRO A 709 23.47 -15.91 51.57
N GLU A 710 23.52 -17.05 52.26
CA GLU A 710 24.27 -18.24 51.87
C GLU A 710 23.67 -19.01 50.68
N ILE A 711 22.39 -18.79 50.37
CA ILE A 711 21.67 -19.46 49.28
C ILE A 711 21.73 -18.65 47.97
N VAL A 712 21.93 -17.33 48.06
CA VAL A 712 21.92 -16.43 46.90
C VAL A 712 23.27 -16.44 46.19
N ASP A 713 23.27 -16.57 44.87
CA ASP A 713 24.52 -16.63 44.10
C ASP A 713 25.25 -15.27 43.98
N GLN A 714 26.54 -15.32 43.62
CA GLN A 714 27.34 -14.11 43.42
C GLN A 714 26.89 -13.24 42.24
N TYR A 715 26.14 -13.80 41.29
CA TYR A 715 25.69 -13.08 40.10
C TYR A 715 24.53 -12.13 40.46
N THR A 716 23.52 -12.66 41.14
CA THR A 716 22.30 -11.96 41.53
C THR A 716 22.48 -10.99 42.71
N THR A 717 23.43 -11.24 43.62
CA THR A 717 23.86 -10.25 44.64
C THR A 717 24.46 -8.98 44.02
N ARG A 718 24.90 -9.05 42.76
CA ARG A 718 25.39 -7.89 42.00
C ARG A 718 24.31 -7.22 41.16
N CYS A 719 23.06 -7.68 41.20
CA CYS A 719 21.97 -7.14 40.42
C CYS A 719 21.74 -5.64 40.69
N ASP A 720 22.04 -4.80 39.69
CA ASP A 720 21.85 -3.35 39.80
C ASP A 720 20.37 -2.97 39.94
N VAL A 721 19.46 -3.78 39.40
CA VAL A 721 18.01 -3.55 39.52
C VAL A 721 17.54 -3.75 40.97
N LEU A 722 18.04 -4.78 41.68
CA LEU A 722 17.73 -5.00 43.09
C LEU A 722 18.29 -3.87 43.97
N LYS A 723 19.57 -3.53 43.77
CA LYS A 723 20.19 -2.41 44.49
C LYS A 723 19.49 -1.09 44.23
N GLN A 724 19.03 -0.87 43.00
CA GLN A 724 18.26 0.31 42.65
C GLN A 724 16.89 0.29 43.34
N PHE A 725 16.19 -0.84 43.34
CA PHE A 725 14.92 -1.00 44.04
C PHE A 725 15.06 -0.68 45.53
N GLU A 726 16.02 -1.30 46.22
CA GLU A 726 16.28 -1.11 47.66
C GLU A 726 16.63 0.33 48.02
N LYS A 727 17.32 1.07 47.13
CA LYS A 727 17.59 2.51 47.32
C LYS A 727 16.35 3.40 47.24
N ASN A 728 15.26 2.91 46.65
CA ASN A 728 14.02 3.64 46.46
C ASN A 728 12.90 3.14 47.39
N LEU A 729 13.15 2.12 48.22
CA LEU A 729 12.32 1.77 49.37
C LEU A 729 12.59 2.76 50.52
#